data_AF-A0A9Q8WI82-F1
#
_entry.id   AF-A0A9Q8WI82-F1
#
_cell.length_a   1.000
_cell.length_b   1.000
_cell.length_c   1.000
_cell.angle_alpha   90.00
_cell.angle_beta   90.00
_cell.angle_gamma   90.00
#
_symmetry.space_group_name_H-M   'P 1'
#
loop_
_entity.id
_entity.type
_entity.pdbx_description
1 polymer ?
#
loop_
_entity_poly.entity_id
_entity_poly.type
_entity_poly.pdbx_seq_one_letter_code
_entity_poly.pdbx_strand_id
1 'polypeptide(L)'
;TAPTTTRPPPSDVRASHTFGAVQLHDKLKAPHPITMRLTTLLLAATSLVGAVFVDEVGDIDYHHELIGVPQVETTLFHKPRRDDKASLLYTLSDVGVLGAVNPSNGAVVWRQFLTGNITNGGGHLRAAEDEDWVVSAYGSSVHAWNALSGRNAWWIDFVGTIKDLEVMEMTENGRKDVLALFEEEDGSTVLRRLNGADGTVVWENKDVSKTIPLQVSNNIEKIFVVSLYGNDGMWAVRVSVHDTLTGKRIDDISLGSKGDVTDKRDVMFVGANSASPIVAWLDSDHTKLKVNVLGTKSKQEFALPFPRTLDVAIHAPHHLNAEPHFLVHSRSSDSHKGEVYHVNIKTNAVTKHHELPVLPGLGAFSTSSEGANVWFTRITEEEVILTSSSSHAILGKWAFKEGNERFAALHAVSEVIKKAADNFAVRCAAVTTLDDWVLVRNGEEAWVRPEGLTGGVAAAFAEIPESEDLAKTLEAEAHDNVLSAYIHRVQRHFDDLAYLPDYLASIPQRLVSSITGAEITSRTEGLSRDAFGFNKIVVLVTRRGKLFGIDIGKHGKVIWKLHAVDIAPWNTWDIKGIFVEDAKSTVTVRGHFGDYVIAKTDTGKMVDSMPEGSWVQTQAAVIVDSPSGPWLAPVGVGGAIGDVPAAWIPTQTVVVRGLKGELKGLTYIDEEGTGKEQVAWEFSAPKGFDIVNIATRPVHDPIASIGRVLGDRRVKYKYLNPNTIVVSAYSNAQSSLNVYLIDSVSGAVLHSTTHEGVDGNKNIECTLAENWFACSFFGQYSLKDDAGQPLSGQTLKGNQIVVSDLYESEYADDRGPLGDAANFSSTEPVDTPTGVPLPSVISQAWILSAPLAALAVTQTRQGITSRHVLGYLPESHAIVSLPRQLLEPRRPVGRDPTPAEMEAEGLIRYHPAIEIDPRQVITHQRDIIGVQKIITSPTVVESTSLVFSYGVDIFGSRVAPSFAFDILGKGFNKISLISTVLALTVGVTVLGPIVRKKQTNLRWA
;
A
#
# COMPACT_ATOMS: atom_id res chain seq x y z
N THR A 1 42.29 -26.15 -44.39
CA THR A 1 43.77 -26.23 -44.44
C THR A 1 44.30 -26.43 -43.03
N ALA A 2 44.79 -27.64 -42.71
CA ALA A 2 45.69 -27.88 -41.56
C ALA A 2 47.15 -27.59 -42.01
N PRO A 3 48.17 -27.44 -41.14
CA PRO A 3 48.61 -28.37 -40.06
C PRO A 3 48.63 -27.73 -38.65
N THR A 4 48.38 -28.43 -37.52
CA THR A 4 49.29 -29.29 -36.70
C THR A 4 50.64 -28.62 -36.35
N THR A 5 51.06 -28.48 -35.09
CA THR A 5 51.54 -29.50 -34.10
C THR A 5 51.82 -28.78 -32.75
N THR A 6 52.05 -29.35 -31.54
CA THR A 6 52.14 -30.73 -30.99
C THR A 6 51.82 -30.74 -29.46
N ARG A 7 51.82 -31.93 -28.83
CA ARG A 7 51.95 -32.21 -27.37
C ARG A 7 53.12 -33.22 -27.21
N PRO A 8 53.81 -33.41 -26.05
CA PRO A 8 53.28 -34.27 -24.97
C PRO A 8 53.76 -33.95 -23.51
N PRO A 9 53.26 -34.69 -22.48
CA PRO A 9 53.66 -34.62 -21.05
C PRO A 9 54.42 -35.93 -20.63
N PRO A 10 54.36 -36.50 -19.39
CA PRO A 10 54.30 -36.00 -17.99
C PRO A 10 55.46 -36.57 -17.10
N SER A 11 55.52 -36.27 -15.78
CA SER A 11 56.07 -37.22 -14.77
C SER A 11 55.68 -36.90 -13.31
N ASP A 12 55.23 -37.92 -12.57
CA ASP A 12 55.00 -37.91 -11.12
C ASP A 12 56.31 -38.11 -10.31
N VAL A 13 56.41 -37.51 -9.11
CA VAL A 13 57.16 -38.09 -7.97
C VAL A 13 56.42 -37.85 -6.64
N ARG A 14 56.35 -38.89 -5.81
CA ARG A 14 55.70 -38.91 -4.49
C ARG A 14 56.57 -38.34 -3.35
N ALA A 15 55.88 -37.75 -2.37
CA ALA A 15 56.07 -37.87 -0.91
C ALA A 15 57.43 -37.58 -0.24
N SER A 16 57.41 -36.75 0.81
CA SER A 16 57.75 -37.20 2.18
C SER A 16 57.51 -36.09 3.24
N HIS A 17 56.99 -36.49 4.42
CA HIS A 17 57.10 -35.69 5.64
C HIS A 17 58.51 -35.90 6.24
N THR A 18 59.15 -34.83 6.72
CA THR A 18 59.89 -34.89 8.01
C THR A 18 60.13 -33.50 8.60
N PHE A 19 60.21 -33.45 9.93
CA PHE A 19 60.58 -32.28 10.72
C PHE A 19 62.05 -31.88 10.48
N GLY A 20 62.33 -30.58 10.50
CA GLY A 20 63.68 -30.02 10.56
C GLY A 20 63.70 -28.74 11.41
N ALA A 21 63.99 -28.88 12.70
CA ALA A 21 64.12 -27.73 13.59
C ALA A 21 65.50 -27.07 13.43
N VAL A 22 65.53 -25.75 13.27
CA VAL A 22 66.73 -24.92 13.49
C VAL A 22 66.35 -23.82 14.47
N GLN A 23 66.92 -23.88 15.67
CA GLN A 23 66.83 -22.80 16.64
C GLN A 23 67.73 -21.62 16.19
N LEU A 24 67.24 -20.41 16.37
CA LEU A 24 68.08 -19.25 16.66
C LEU A 24 67.38 -18.42 17.74
N HIS A 25 68.14 -18.08 18.78
CA HIS A 25 67.62 -17.54 20.04
C HIS A 25 67.19 -16.07 19.97
N ASP A 26 66.24 -15.73 20.85
CA ASP A 26 66.03 -14.45 21.51
C ASP A 26 65.99 -13.15 20.68
N LYS A 27 64.76 -12.63 20.56
CA LYS A 27 64.35 -11.54 21.47
C LYS A 27 62.83 -11.51 21.67
N LEU A 28 62.40 -11.82 22.90
CA LEU A 28 61.03 -11.58 23.36
C LEU A 28 60.69 -10.09 23.29
N LYS A 29 59.65 -9.75 22.53
CA LYS A 29 58.83 -8.56 22.76
C LYS A 29 57.37 -9.01 22.71
N ALA A 30 56.63 -8.74 23.78
CA ALA A 30 55.22 -9.11 23.87
C ALA A 30 54.40 -8.44 22.76
N PRO A 31 53.38 -9.11 22.18
CA PRO A 31 52.49 -8.47 21.23
C PRO A 31 51.72 -7.35 21.93
N HIS A 32 51.71 -6.15 21.34
CA HIS A 32 50.99 -5.01 21.88
C HIS A 32 49.47 -5.30 21.93
N PRO A 33 48.74 -4.83 22.97
CA PRO A 33 47.29 -5.08 23.14
C PRO A 33 46.39 -4.31 22.16
N ILE A 34 46.94 -3.82 21.04
CA ILE A 34 46.28 -2.95 20.06
C ILE A 34 45.64 -3.78 18.95
N THR A 35 46.30 -4.85 18.47
CA THR A 35 45.75 -5.73 17.41
C THR A 35 44.52 -6.50 17.86
N MET A 36 44.41 -6.86 19.14
CA MET A 36 43.24 -7.54 19.69
C MET A 36 42.03 -6.60 19.85
N ARG A 37 42.24 -5.28 19.99
CA ARG A 37 41.18 -4.27 20.02
C ARG A 37 40.59 -3.97 18.65
N LEU A 38 41.40 -4.03 17.58
CA LEU A 38 40.95 -3.75 16.22
C LEU A 38 39.97 -4.81 15.70
N THR A 39 40.21 -6.09 16.01
CA THR A 39 39.27 -7.19 15.71
C THR A 39 37.97 -7.11 16.50
N THR A 40 37.99 -6.65 17.76
CA THR A 40 36.74 -6.40 18.50
C THR A 40 35.99 -5.17 18.02
N LEU A 41 36.68 -4.15 17.48
CA LEU A 41 36.03 -2.98 16.90
C LEU A 41 35.37 -3.30 15.55
N LEU A 42 35.99 -4.15 14.72
CA LEU A 42 35.33 -4.64 13.49
C LEU A 42 34.10 -5.51 13.81
N LEU A 43 34.13 -6.34 14.86
CA LEU A 43 32.92 -7.06 15.29
C LEU A 43 31.84 -6.11 15.85
N ALA A 44 32.22 -5.03 16.51
CA ALA A 44 31.28 -4.00 16.96
C ALA A 44 30.66 -3.22 15.78
N ALA A 45 31.43 -2.95 14.72
CA ALA A 45 30.90 -2.37 13.48
C ALA A 45 29.89 -3.31 12.79
N THR A 46 30.07 -4.64 12.90
CA THR A 46 29.05 -5.62 12.45
C THR A 46 27.84 -5.76 13.39
N SER A 47 27.81 -5.04 14.52
CA SER A 47 26.63 -4.98 15.43
C SER A 47 25.71 -3.77 15.21
N LEU A 48 25.86 -3.04 14.09
CA LEU A 48 24.83 -2.12 13.57
C LEU A 48 23.65 -2.93 12.99
N VAL A 49 22.99 -3.71 13.85
CA VAL A 49 21.83 -4.55 13.50
C VAL A 49 20.59 -3.67 13.52
N GLY A 50 20.19 -3.17 12.34
CA GLY A 50 18.93 -2.46 12.13
C GLY A 50 17.71 -3.38 11.97
N ALA A 51 17.84 -4.66 12.31
CA ALA A 51 16.79 -5.66 12.16
C ALA A 51 15.91 -5.72 13.41
N VAL A 52 14.60 -5.88 13.19
CA VAL A 52 13.64 -6.28 14.23
C VAL A 52 14.13 -7.58 14.89
N PHE A 53 14.24 -7.62 16.22
CA PHE A 53 14.62 -8.85 16.90
C PHE A 53 13.52 -9.92 16.77
N VAL A 54 13.88 -11.21 16.86
CA VAL A 54 12.91 -12.31 16.69
C VAL A 54 11.78 -12.25 17.74
N ASP A 55 12.05 -11.68 18.92
CA ASP A 55 11.09 -11.41 19.99
C ASP A 55 10.39 -10.04 19.88
N GLU A 56 10.57 -9.31 18.78
CA GLU A 56 9.83 -8.08 18.43
C GLU A 56 8.91 -8.28 17.22
N VAL A 57 9.15 -9.29 16.39
CA VAL A 57 8.30 -9.64 15.24
C VAL A 57 6.90 -10.03 15.72
N GLY A 58 5.90 -9.28 15.27
CA GLY A 58 4.50 -9.40 15.68
C GLY A 58 4.12 -8.49 16.86
N ASP A 59 5.08 -8.08 17.68
CA ASP A 59 4.85 -7.20 18.84
C ASP A 59 4.87 -5.71 18.45
N ILE A 60 5.85 -5.30 17.64
CA ILE A 60 6.02 -3.88 17.25
C ILE A 60 5.49 -3.58 15.85
N ASP A 61 5.17 -4.60 15.07
CA ASP A 61 4.84 -4.50 13.66
C ASP A 61 3.62 -5.34 13.24
N TYR A 62 2.94 -4.90 12.19
CA TYR A 62 1.77 -5.56 11.63
C TYR A 62 1.69 -5.37 10.12
N HIS A 63 0.96 -6.27 9.47
CA HIS A 63 0.79 -6.30 8.02
C HIS A 63 -0.61 -6.81 7.73
N HIS A 64 -1.38 -6.01 7.00
CA HIS A 64 -2.55 -6.51 6.30
C HIS A 64 -2.06 -7.02 4.96
N GLU A 65 -1.91 -8.35 4.87
CA GLU A 65 -1.63 -9.05 3.63
C GLU A 65 -2.92 -9.13 2.82
N LEU A 66 -3.10 -8.18 1.90
CA LEU A 66 -4.35 -7.97 1.17
C LEU A 66 -4.26 -8.54 -0.25
N ILE A 67 -5.43 -8.79 -0.84
CA ILE A 67 -5.55 -9.11 -2.27
C ILE A 67 -6.30 -7.97 -2.97
N GLY A 68 -7.16 -7.23 -2.27
CA GLY A 68 -8.03 -6.21 -2.83
C GLY A 68 -9.43 -6.73 -3.09
N VAL A 69 -10.30 -5.83 -3.52
CA VAL A 69 -11.74 -6.10 -3.54
C VAL A 69 -12.03 -7.13 -4.62
N PRO A 70 -12.59 -8.29 -4.28
CA PRO A 70 -12.94 -9.31 -5.27
C PRO A 70 -13.91 -8.75 -6.31
N GLN A 71 -13.76 -9.15 -7.58
CA GLN A 71 -14.72 -8.83 -8.64
C GLN A 71 -15.62 -10.05 -8.89
N VAL A 72 -16.90 -9.83 -9.22
CA VAL A 72 -17.87 -10.93 -9.34
C VAL A 72 -17.55 -11.92 -10.46
N GLU A 73 -16.96 -11.43 -11.56
CA GLU A 73 -16.63 -12.24 -12.76
C GLU A 73 -15.30 -13.00 -12.65
N THR A 74 -14.52 -12.73 -11.60
CA THR A 74 -13.17 -13.27 -11.41
C THR A 74 -12.99 -13.98 -10.08
N THR A 75 -14.06 -14.12 -9.27
CA THR A 75 -14.01 -14.81 -7.98
C THR A 75 -14.63 -16.20 -8.13
N LEU A 76 -13.92 -17.25 -7.71
CA LEU A 76 -14.39 -18.64 -7.86
C LEU A 76 -13.83 -19.59 -6.80
N PHE A 77 -14.56 -20.68 -6.53
CA PHE A 77 -14.03 -21.84 -5.80
C PHE A 77 -13.48 -22.86 -6.79
N HIS A 78 -12.28 -23.38 -6.54
CA HIS A 78 -11.67 -24.41 -7.38
C HIS A 78 -10.75 -25.35 -6.56
N LYS A 79 -10.65 -26.61 -6.98
CA LYS A 79 -9.81 -27.61 -6.30
C LYS A 79 -8.36 -27.44 -6.77
N PRO A 80 -7.39 -27.21 -5.87
CA PRO A 80 -6.00 -26.96 -6.28
C PRO A 80 -5.29 -28.19 -6.88
N ARG A 81 -5.89 -29.37 -6.79
CA ARG A 81 -5.50 -30.62 -7.45
C ARG A 81 -6.74 -31.43 -7.79
N ARG A 82 -6.63 -32.29 -8.82
CA ARG A 82 -7.71 -33.18 -9.28
C ARG A 82 -8.29 -34.07 -8.18
N ASP A 83 -7.43 -34.64 -7.34
CA ASP A 83 -7.82 -35.56 -6.25
C ASP A 83 -8.27 -34.84 -4.95
N ASP A 84 -8.09 -33.51 -4.85
CA ASP A 84 -8.35 -32.79 -3.62
C ASP A 84 -9.86 -32.57 -3.39
N LYS A 85 -10.31 -32.86 -2.16
CA LYS A 85 -11.71 -32.65 -1.74
C LYS A 85 -12.00 -31.24 -1.24
N ALA A 86 -10.96 -30.45 -0.99
CA ALA A 86 -11.07 -29.08 -0.48
C ALA A 86 -10.69 -28.11 -1.59
N SER A 87 -11.63 -27.24 -1.96
CA SER A 87 -11.36 -26.08 -2.80
C SER A 87 -10.69 -24.95 -2.03
N LEU A 88 -9.87 -24.18 -2.76
CA LEU A 88 -9.45 -22.84 -2.40
C LEU A 88 -10.38 -21.82 -3.05
N LEU A 89 -10.37 -20.59 -2.53
CA LEU A 89 -11.12 -19.46 -3.05
C LEU A 89 -10.15 -18.53 -3.80
N TYR A 90 -10.35 -18.37 -5.11
CA TYR A 90 -9.48 -17.56 -5.98
C TYR A 90 -10.19 -16.26 -6.34
N THR A 91 -9.42 -15.20 -6.54
CA THR A 91 -9.91 -13.92 -7.06
C THR A 91 -8.84 -13.18 -7.85
N LEU A 92 -9.24 -12.47 -8.90
CA LEU A 92 -8.48 -11.34 -9.46
C LEU A 92 -9.16 -10.04 -9.02
N SER A 93 -8.53 -9.34 -8.08
CA SER A 93 -9.10 -8.17 -7.42
C SER A 93 -9.18 -6.92 -8.30
N ASP A 94 -9.88 -5.89 -7.81
CA ASP A 94 -9.93 -4.58 -8.44
C ASP A 94 -8.53 -3.93 -8.61
N VAL A 95 -7.60 -4.20 -7.68
CA VAL A 95 -6.22 -3.66 -7.69
C VAL A 95 -5.24 -4.43 -8.59
N GLY A 96 -5.64 -5.54 -9.20
CA GLY A 96 -4.81 -6.27 -10.17
C GLY A 96 -3.95 -7.37 -9.55
N VAL A 97 -4.33 -7.84 -8.36
CA VAL A 97 -3.69 -8.97 -7.68
C VAL A 97 -4.54 -10.21 -7.90
N LEU A 98 -3.94 -11.21 -8.51
CA LEU A 98 -4.49 -12.56 -8.56
C LEU A 98 -4.05 -13.31 -7.30
N GLY A 99 -4.97 -13.91 -6.54
CA GLY A 99 -4.61 -14.66 -5.34
C GLY A 99 -5.55 -15.80 -5.01
N ALA A 100 -5.05 -16.71 -4.18
CA ALA A 100 -5.78 -17.81 -3.60
C ALA A 100 -5.82 -17.68 -2.07
N VAL A 101 -7.02 -17.81 -1.50
CA VAL A 101 -7.28 -17.74 -0.05
C VAL A 101 -7.78 -19.09 0.44
N ASN A 102 -7.32 -19.49 1.62
CA ASN A 102 -7.82 -20.67 2.32
C ASN A 102 -9.19 -20.37 2.94
N PRO A 103 -10.29 -21.03 2.49
CA PRO A 103 -11.62 -20.71 2.99
C PRO A 103 -11.83 -21.07 4.46
N SER A 104 -10.96 -21.86 5.09
CA SER A 104 -11.13 -22.21 6.51
C SER A 104 -10.80 -21.07 7.49
N ASN A 105 -9.92 -20.14 7.10
CA ASN A 105 -9.37 -19.12 8.01
C ASN A 105 -9.07 -17.77 7.35
N GLY A 106 -9.27 -17.61 6.04
CA GLY A 106 -9.00 -16.34 5.34
C GLY A 106 -7.52 -16.05 5.13
N ALA A 107 -6.62 -17.01 5.38
CA ALA A 107 -5.19 -16.82 5.11
C ALA A 107 -4.91 -16.87 3.60
N VAL A 108 -4.02 -15.99 3.12
CA VAL A 108 -3.50 -16.06 1.76
C VAL A 108 -2.66 -17.33 1.62
N VAL A 109 -2.84 -18.05 0.52
CA VAL A 109 -2.03 -19.23 0.15
C VAL A 109 -0.92 -18.81 -0.80
N TRP A 110 -1.27 -17.97 -1.77
CA TRP A 110 -0.35 -17.31 -2.69
C TRP A 110 -1.06 -16.12 -3.34
N ARG A 111 -0.29 -15.16 -3.85
CA ARG A 111 -0.79 -14.01 -4.63
C ARG A 111 0.26 -13.53 -5.63
N GLN A 112 -0.18 -12.86 -6.68
CA GLN A 112 0.63 -12.37 -7.80
C GLN A 112 0.10 -11.01 -8.25
N PHE A 113 0.96 -9.99 -8.25
CA PHE A 113 0.61 -8.63 -8.67
C PHE A 113 0.89 -8.46 -10.18
N LEU A 114 -0.13 -8.72 -11.01
CA LEU A 114 0.06 -9.01 -12.44
C LEU A 114 0.71 -7.88 -13.24
N THR A 115 0.41 -6.63 -12.88
CA THR A 115 0.79 -5.40 -13.59
C THR A 115 1.92 -4.62 -12.93
N GLY A 116 2.31 -4.98 -11.71
CA GLY A 116 3.19 -4.17 -10.84
C GLY A 116 2.63 -2.80 -10.42
N ASN A 117 1.45 -2.42 -10.91
CA ASN A 117 0.79 -1.13 -10.70
C ASN A 117 -0.69 -1.34 -10.40
N ILE A 118 -1.26 -0.53 -9.50
CA ILE A 118 -2.64 -0.70 -9.02
C ILE A 118 -3.64 -0.45 -10.17
N THR A 119 -4.38 -1.47 -10.59
CA THR A 119 -5.36 -1.39 -11.69
C THR A 119 -6.70 -0.85 -11.22
N ASN A 120 -7.60 -0.41 -12.11
CA ASN A 120 -8.97 0.02 -11.76
C ASN A 120 -10.01 -1.05 -12.15
N GLY A 121 -9.86 -2.28 -11.68
CA GLY A 121 -10.68 -3.42 -12.07
C GLY A 121 -10.30 -4.03 -13.42
N GLY A 122 -11.15 -4.96 -13.88
CA GLY A 122 -10.99 -5.65 -15.16
C GLY A 122 -10.04 -6.86 -15.09
N GLY A 123 -9.73 -7.39 -16.27
CA GLY A 123 -9.12 -8.70 -16.43
C GLY A 123 -10.12 -9.83 -16.21
N HIS A 124 -9.66 -11.06 -16.45
CA HIS A 124 -10.48 -12.27 -16.41
C HIS A 124 -9.76 -13.36 -15.62
N LEU A 125 -10.54 -14.20 -14.93
CA LEU A 125 -10.06 -15.43 -14.29
C LEU A 125 -11.03 -16.57 -14.61
N ARG A 126 -10.49 -17.72 -15.02
CA ARG A 126 -11.24 -18.96 -15.21
C ARG A 126 -10.47 -20.11 -14.58
N ALA A 127 -11.19 -21.06 -13.99
CA ALA A 127 -10.63 -22.32 -13.54
C ALA A 127 -10.78 -23.38 -14.63
N ALA A 128 -9.74 -24.18 -14.86
CA ALA A 128 -9.90 -25.40 -15.63
C ALA A 128 -10.50 -26.49 -14.74
N GLU A 129 -11.76 -26.85 -14.98
CA GLU A 129 -12.45 -27.88 -14.20
C GLU A 129 -11.73 -29.22 -14.32
N ASP A 130 -11.61 -29.93 -13.19
CA ASP A 130 -10.87 -31.20 -13.02
C ASP A 130 -9.39 -31.17 -13.45
N GLU A 131 -8.80 -29.97 -13.53
CA GLU A 131 -7.37 -29.72 -13.71
C GLU A 131 -6.74 -29.10 -12.45
N ASP A 132 -5.42 -28.93 -12.43
CA ASP A 132 -4.66 -28.31 -11.33
C ASP A 132 -4.16 -26.89 -11.64
N TRP A 133 -4.83 -26.19 -12.57
CA TRP A 133 -4.49 -24.85 -13.01
C TRP A 133 -5.68 -23.90 -13.19
N VAL A 134 -5.41 -22.61 -13.01
CA VAL A 134 -6.31 -21.50 -13.31
C VAL A 134 -5.65 -20.62 -14.37
N VAL A 135 -6.43 -19.98 -15.22
CA VAL A 135 -5.93 -19.06 -16.26
C VAL A 135 -6.49 -17.66 -16.04
N SER A 136 -5.60 -16.67 -16.07
CA SER A 136 -5.96 -15.26 -16.00
C SER A 136 -5.51 -14.52 -17.25
N ALA A 137 -6.20 -13.44 -17.59
CA ALA A 137 -5.77 -12.52 -18.63
C ALA A 137 -5.99 -11.07 -18.19
N TYR A 138 -5.03 -10.20 -18.49
CA TYR A 138 -5.10 -8.78 -18.19
C TYR A 138 -4.31 -8.00 -19.26
N GLY A 139 -4.88 -6.90 -19.76
CA GLY A 139 -4.24 -6.09 -20.80
C GLY A 139 -3.97 -6.89 -22.08
N SER A 140 -2.69 -7.03 -22.45
CA SER A 140 -2.21 -7.81 -23.60
C SER A 140 -1.94 -9.29 -23.29
N SER A 141 -1.96 -9.68 -22.02
CA SER A 141 -1.22 -10.86 -21.54
C SER A 141 -2.15 -11.94 -21.02
N VAL A 142 -1.88 -13.20 -21.38
CA VAL A 142 -2.60 -14.40 -20.91
C VAL A 142 -1.63 -15.31 -20.15
N HIS A 143 -2.04 -15.77 -18.98
CA HIS A 143 -1.21 -16.51 -18.02
C HIS A 143 -1.94 -17.73 -17.48
N ALA A 144 -1.31 -18.90 -17.50
CA ALA A 144 -1.76 -20.05 -16.70
C ALA A 144 -0.94 -20.17 -15.41
N TRP A 145 -1.60 -20.56 -14.33
CA TRP A 145 -1.02 -20.67 -12.99
C TRP A 145 -1.35 -22.02 -12.39
N ASN A 146 -0.35 -22.68 -11.80
CA ASN A 146 -0.62 -23.86 -10.98
C ASN A 146 -1.45 -23.46 -9.75
N ALA A 147 -2.64 -24.02 -9.62
CA ALA A 147 -3.67 -23.58 -8.69
C ALA A 147 -3.25 -23.72 -7.22
N LEU A 148 -2.43 -24.74 -6.89
CA LEU A 148 -1.91 -24.91 -5.53
C LEU A 148 -0.81 -23.91 -5.17
N SER A 149 0.13 -23.66 -6.08
CA SER A 149 1.40 -22.99 -5.75
C SER A 149 1.51 -21.54 -6.22
N GLY A 150 0.58 -21.06 -7.03
CA GLY A 150 0.61 -19.71 -7.61
C GLY A 150 1.77 -19.47 -8.57
N ARG A 151 2.48 -20.53 -8.97
CA ARG A 151 3.56 -20.44 -9.96
C ARG A 151 2.97 -20.34 -11.34
N ASN A 152 3.45 -19.39 -12.13
CA ASN A 152 3.12 -19.31 -13.54
C ASN A 152 3.65 -20.56 -14.27
N ALA A 153 2.78 -21.23 -15.03
CA ALA A 153 3.11 -22.39 -15.84
C ALA A 153 3.55 -21.96 -17.25
N TRP A 154 2.82 -21.00 -17.83
CA TRP A 154 3.17 -20.31 -19.07
C TRP A 154 2.49 -18.93 -19.11
N TRP A 155 3.07 -18.01 -19.88
CA TRP A 155 2.44 -16.74 -20.24
C TRP A 155 2.78 -16.36 -21.67
N ILE A 156 1.88 -15.64 -22.33
CA ILE A 156 2.07 -15.10 -23.69
C ILE A 156 1.42 -13.72 -23.78
N ASP A 157 2.16 -12.78 -24.38
CA ASP A 157 1.68 -11.44 -24.73
C ASP A 157 1.20 -11.41 -26.18
N PHE A 158 0.05 -10.78 -26.41
CA PHE A 158 -0.55 -10.60 -27.73
C PHE A 158 -0.77 -9.12 -28.05
N VAL A 159 -0.94 -8.81 -29.34
CA VAL A 159 -1.36 -7.47 -29.78
C VAL A 159 -2.84 -7.28 -29.46
N GLY A 160 -3.18 -6.07 -29.01
CA GLY A 160 -4.53 -5.68 -28.61
C GLY A 160 -4.80 -5.79 -27.12
N THR A 161 -6.06 -5.56 -26.73
CA THR A 161 -6.54 -5.69 -25.36
C THR A 161 -7.47 -6.88 -25.24
N ILE A 162 -7.25 -7.74 -24.24
CA ILE A 162 -8.17 -8.83 -23.91
C ILE A 162 -9.54 -8.27 -23.53
N LYS A 163 -10.61 -8.92 -24.01
CA LYS A 163 -12.01 -8.63 -23.65
C LYS A 163 -12.69 -9.76 -22.92
N ASP A 164 -12.27 -11.00 -23.17
CA ASP A 164 -12.71 -12.16 -22.42
C ASP A 164 -11.75 -13.34 -22.59
N LEU A 165 -11.86 -14.27 -21.64
CA LEU A 165 -11.08 -15.48 -21.49
C LEU A 165 -12.01 -16.62 -21.09
N GLU A 166 -11.94 -17.76 -21.78
CA GLU A 166 -12.79 -18.92 -21.47
C GLU A 166 -11.99 -20.23 -21.59
N VAL A 167 -12.43 -21.29 -20.91
CA VAL A 167 -11.79 -22.61 -20.96
C VAL A 167 -12.68 -23.57 -21.74
N MET A 168 -12.19 -24.19 -22.82
CA MET A 168 -12.95 -25.11 -23.66
C MET A 168 -12.46 -26.55 -23.47
N GLU A 169 -13.38 -27.51 -23.33
CA GLU A 169 -13.05 -28.95 -23.33
C GLU A 169 -13.07 -29.56 -24.73
N MET A 170 -12.03 -30.33 -25.05
CA MET A 170 -11.89 -31.04 -26.32
C MET A 170 -12.57 -32.41 -26.32
N THR A 171 -13.51 -32.61 -27.24
CA THR A 171 -14.28 -33.86 -27.41
C THR A 171 -13.45 -35.10 -27.71
N GLU A 172 -12.27 -34.95 -28.32
CA GLU A 172 -11.41 -36.07 -28.73
C GLU A 172 -10.66 -36.73 -27.56
N ASN A 173 -10.35 -35.97 -26.51
CA ASN A 173 -9.41 -36.39 -25.46
C ASN A 173 -9.68 -35.80 -24.06
N GLY A 174 -10.73 -35.00 -23.88
CA GLY A 174 -11.04 -34.32 -22.61
C GLY A 174 -10.07 -33.20 -22.23
N ARG A 175 -9.13 -32.82 -23.11
CA ARG A 175 -8.13 -31.77 -22.82
C ARG A 175 -8.83 -30.41 -22.71
N LYS A 176 -8.52 -29.66 -21.66
CA LYS A 176 -8.92 -28.26 -21.52
C LYS A 176 -7.93 -27.36 -22.26
N ASP A 177 -8.44 -26.57 -23.20
CA ASP A 177 -7.72 -25.50 -23.93
C ASP A 177 -8.29 -24.13 -23.54
N VAL A 178 -7.55 -23.06 -23.83
CA VAL A 178 -7.96 -21.69 -23.49
C VAL A 178 -8.40 -20.94 -24.75
N LEU A 179 -9.55 -20.27 -24.68
CA LEU A 179 -10.02 -19.32 -25.68
C LEU A 179 -9.75 -17.90 -25.17
N ALA A 180 -9.06 -17.08 -25.97
CA ALA A 180 -8.74 -15.71 -25.63
C ALA A 180 -9.25 -14.76 -26.72
N LEU A 181 -10.03 -13.76 -26.33
CA LEU A 181 -10.69 -12.81 -27.21
C LEU A 181 -10.07 -11.41 -27.05
N PHE A 182 -9.54 -10.85 -28.14
CA PHE A 182 -8.86 -9.56 -28.18
C PHE A 182 -9.56 -8.55 -29.08
N GLU A 183 -9.44 -7.26 -28.73
CA GLU A 183 -9.68 -6.11 -29.62
C GLU A 183 -8.33 -5.45 -29.93
N GLU A 184 -7.96 -5.40 -31.21
CA GLU A 184 -6.76 -4.69 -31.68
C GLU A 184 -7.07 -3.22 -32.01
N GLU A 185 -6.05 -2.36 -32.05
CA GLU A 185 -6.19 -0.90 -32.26
C GLU A 185 -6.85 -0.51 -33.60
N ASP A 186 -6.84 -1.40 -34.60
CA ASP A 186 -7.53 -1.21 -35.87
C ASP A 186 -9.06 -1.45 -35.78
N GLY A 187 -9.56 -1.82 -34.60
CA GLY A 187 -10.93 -2.21 -34.32
C GLY A 187 -11.27 -3.62 -34.78
N SER A 188 -10.27 -4.47 -35.07
CA SER A 188 -10.50 -5.88 -35.38
C SER A 188 -10.64 -6.72 -34.11
N THR A 189 -11.49 -7.74 -34.20
CA THR A 189 -11.67 -8.76 -33.16
C THR A 189 -10.78 -9.95 -33.48
N VAL A 190 -9.95 -10.40 -32.55
CA VAL A 190 -9.10 -11.58 -32.73
C VAL A 190 -9.41 -12.64 -31.68
N LEU A 191 -9.84 -13.81 -32.15
CA LEU A 191 -10.09 -14.99 -31.35
C LEU A 191 -8.91 -15.95 -31.50
N ARG A 192 -8.31 -16.36 -30.38
CA ARG A 192 -7.20 -17.31 -30.32
C ARG A 192 -7.60 -18.53 -29.50
N ARG A 193 -7.23 -19.72 -29.98
CA ARG A 193 -7.24 -20.95 -29.17
C ARG A 193 -5.80 -21.29 -28.78
N LEU A 194 -5.55 -21.37 -27.48
CA LEU A 194 -4.27 -21.69 -26.88
C LEU A 194 -4.34 -23.10 -26.27
N ASN A 195 -3.27 -23.87 -26.42
CA ASN A 195 -3.11 -25.17 -25.77
C ASN A 195 -2.98 -24.97 -24.25
N GLY A 196 -3.83 -25.60 -23.44
CA GLY A 196 -3.84 -25.39 -21.99
C GLY A 196 -2.53 -25.77 -21.28
N ALA A 197 -1.73 -26.67 -21.86
CA ALA A 197 -0.50 -27.19 -21.24
C ALA A 197 0.74 -26.28 -21.42
N ASP A 198 0.86 -25.58 -22.55
CA ASP A 198 2.07 -24.83 -22.93
C ASP A 198 1.78 -23.44 -23.52
N GLY A 199 0.51 -23.03 -23.59
CA GLY A 199 0.06 -21.76 -24.15
C GLY A 199 0.12 -21.66 -25.67
N THR A 200 0.66 -22.66 -26.38
CA THR A 200 0.91 -22.55 -27.82
C THR A 200 -0.37 -22.25 -28.61
N VAL A 201 -0.29 -21.31 -29.56
CA VAL A 201 -1.42 -20.93 -30.41
C VAL A 201 -1.75 -22.09 -31.34
N VAL A 202 -2.91 -22.71 -31.14
CA VAL A 202 -3.44 -23.81 -31.98
C VAL A 202 -3.97 -23.24 -33.29
N TRP A 203 -4.74 -22.15 -33.20
CA TRP A 203 -5.18 -21.34 -34.34
C TRP A 203 -5.54 -19.91 -33.88
N GLU A 204 -5.60 -19.00 -34.86
CA GLU A 204 -6.03 -17.61 -34.71
C GLU A 204 -7.07 -17.29 -35.79
N ASN A 205 -8.10 -16.52 -35.43
CA ASN A 205 -9.08 -15.97 -36.36
C ASN A 205 -9.25 -14.46 -36.11
N LYS A 206 -8.96 -13.63 -37.12
CA LYS A 206 -9.12 -12.18 -37.09
C LYS A 206 -10.33 -11.75 -37.92
N ASP A 207 -11.32 -11.15 -37.26
CA ASP A 207 -12.50 -10.53 -37.88
C ASP A 207 -12.32 -9.00 -38.00
N VAL A 208 -12.29 -8.51 -39.23
CA VAL A 208 -12.10 -7.09 -39.57
C VAL A 208 -13.46 -6.35 -39.67
N SER A 209 -14.54 -6.93 -39.15
CA SER A 209 -15.91 -6.40 -39.24
C SER A 209 -16.17 -5.13 -38.42
N LYS A 210 -15.18 -4.60 -37.67
CA LYS A 210 -15.28 -3.42 -36.80
C LYS A 210 -16.46 -3.47 -35.81
N THR A 211 -16.59 -4.61 -35.15
CA THR A 211 -17.52 -4.83 -34.03
C THR A 211 -16.77 -4.74 -32.72
N ILE A 212 -17.47 -4.38 -31.64
CA ILE A 212 -16.90 -4.34 -30.29
C ILE A 212 -17.04 -5.75 -29.70
N PRO A 213 -15.97 -6.53 -29.51
CA PRO A 213 -16.08 -7.83 -28.86
C PRO A 213 -16.43 -7.64 -27.38
N LEU A 214 -17.40 -8.42 -26.90
CA LEU A 214 -17.77 -8.46 -25.48
C LEU A 214 -17.26 -9.74 -24.84
N GLN A 215 -17.57 -10.90 -25.41
CA GLN A 215 -17.36 -12.18 -24.73
C GLN A 215 -17.16 -13.36 -25.68
N VAL A 216 -16.43 -14.38 -25.22
CA VAL A 216 -16.33 -15.68 -25.87
C VAL A 216 -17.03 -16.75 -25.03
N SER A 217 -17.66 -17.71 -25.70
CA SER A 217 -18.29 -18.85 -25.07
C SER A 217 -18.21 -20.06 -25.98
N ASN A 218 -18.49 -21.24 -25.46
CA ASN A 218 -18.50 -22.48 -26.22
C ASN A 218 -19.55 -23.45 -25.67
N ASN A 219 -19.93 -24.40 -26.51
CA ASN A 219 -20.50 -25.66 -26.10
C ASN A 219 -19.61 -26.81 -26.64
N ILE A 220 -20.12 -28.04 -26.63
CA ILE A 220 -19.40 -29.25 -27.09
C ILE A 220 -19.05 -29.20 -28.59
N GLU A 221 -19.82 -28.47 -29.41
CA GLU A 221 -19.69 -28.48 -30.87
C GLU A 221 -19.08 -27.19 -31.46
N LYS A 222 -19.30 -26.04 -30.81
CA LYS A 222 -19.14 -24.71 -31.41
C LYS A 222 -18.61 -23.69 -30.41
N ILE A 223 -17.87 -22.72 -30.94
CA ILE A 223 -17.46 -21.51 -30.23
C ILE A 223 -18.37 -20.35 -30.69
N PHE A 224 -18.72 -19.48 -29.76
CA PHE A 224 -19.57 -18.31 -29.97
C PHE A 224 -18.82 -17.07 -29.51
N VAL A 225 -18.72 -16.05 -30.37
CA VAL A 225 -18.21 -14.74 -30.00
C VAL A 225 -19.36 -13.75 -30.00
N VAL A 226 -19.64 -13.16 -28.84
CA VAL A 226 -20.65 -12.12 -28.65
C VAL A 226 -19.98 -10.77 -28.86
N SER A 227 -20.57 -9.96 -29.73
CA SER A 227 -20.08 -8.64 -30.09
C SER A 227 -21.22 -7.65 -30.28
N LEU A 228 -20.93 -6.36 -30.12
CA LEU A 228 -21.86 -5.28 -30.46
C LEU A 228 -21.51 -4.69 -31.83
N TYR A 229 -22.55 -4.45 -32.62
CA TYR A 229 -22.46 -3.71 -33.88
C TYR A 229 -23.47 -2.57 -33.88
N GLY A 230 -23.05 -1.38 -34.30
CA GLY A 230 -23.89 -0.18 -34.19
C GLY A 230 -23.07 1.09 -34.10
N ASN A 231 -23.75 2.17 -33.71
CA ASN A 231 -23.11 3.42 -33.32
C ASN A 231 -23.18 3.53 -31.78
N ASP A 232 -22.42 4.47 -31.21
CA ASP A 232 -22.40 4.69 -29.76
C ASP A 232 -23.81 4.94 -29.19
N GLY A 233 -24.18 4.25 -28.11
CA GLY A 233 -25.53 4.24 -27.53
C GLY A 233 -26.65 3.64 -28.40
N MET A 234 -26.34 3.09 -29.59
CA MET A 234 -27.30 2.48 -30.52
C MET A 234 -26.75 1.17 -31.08
N TRP A 235 -26.58 0.18 -30.21
CA TRP A 235 -26.04 -1.12 -30.56
C TRP A 235 -27.13 -2.16 -30.82
N ALA A 236 -26.71 -3.23 -31.49
CA ALA A 236 -27.41 -4.50 -31.58
C ALA A 236 -26.40 -5.62 -31.29
N VAL A 237 -26.88 -6.75 -30.79
CA VAL A 237 -26.03 -7.90 -30.44
C VAL A 237 -25.77 -8.72 -31.70
N ARG A 238 -24.54 -9.18 -31.89
CA ARG A 238 -24.10 -10.09 -32.97
C ARG A 238 -23.37 -11.26 -32.35
N VAL A 239 -23.74 -12.47 -32.77
CA VAL A 239 -23.10 -13.71 -32.36
C VAL A 239 -22.49 -14.38 -33.57
N SER A 240 -21.17 -14.36 -33.69
CA SER A 240 -20.47 -15.17 -34.71
C SER A 240 -20.21 -16.58 -34.17
N VAL A 241 -20.43 -17.57 -35.02
CA VAL A 241 -20.33 -19.00 -34.69
C VAL A 241 -19.08 -19.56 -35.37
N HIS A 242 -18.20 -20.21 -34.60
CA HIS A 242 -16.89 -20.68 -35.05
C HIS A 242 -16.70 -22.18 -34.81
N ASP A 243 -15.95 -22.81 -35.70
CA ASP A 243 -15.52 -24.20 -35.62
C ASP A 243 -14.44 -24.41 -34.54
N THR A 244 -14.59 -25.43 -33.68
CA THR A 244 -13.67 -25.68 -32.55
C THR A 244 -12.26 -26.10 -33.00
N LEU A 245 -12.17 -26.84 -34.10
CA LEU A 245 -10.91 -27.40 -34.62
C LEU A 245 -10.12 -26.41 -35.47
N THR A 246 -10.78 -25.65 -36.34
CA THR A 246 -10.14 -24.76 -37.32
C THR A 246 -10.31 -23.27 -37.04
N GLY A 247 -11.14 -22.90 -36.07
CA GLY A 247 -11.46 -21.51 -35.72
C GLY A 247 -12.28 -20.75 -36.77
N LYS A 248 -12.58 -21.36 -37.92
CA LYS A 248 -13.27 -20.69 -39.04
C LYS A 248 -14.70 -20.32 -38.65
N ARG A 249 -15.14 -19.12 -39.05
CA ARG A 249 -16.52 -18.65 -38.87
C ARG A 249 -17.46 -19.46 -39.78
N ILE A 250 -18.43 -20.14 -39.17
CA ILE A 250 -19.44 -20.99 -39.81
C ILE A 250 -20.71 -20.19 -40.10
N ASP A 251 -21.20 -19.41 -39.13
CA ASP A 251 -22.43 -18.61 -39.20
C ASP A 251 -22.26 -17.27 -38.49
N ASP A 252 -23.17 -16.33 -38.74
CA ASP A 252 -23.15 -14.97 -38.21
C ASP A 252 -24.60 -14.53 -37.94
N ILE A 253 -24.93 -14.38 -36.66
CA ILE A 253 -26.31 -14.19 -36.19
C ILE A 253 -26.46 -12.77 -35.62
N SER A 254 -27.20 -11.95 -36.36
CA SER A 254 -27.68 -10.65 -35.90
C SER A 254 -28.88 -10.82 -34.96
N LEU A 255 -28.75 -10.38 -33.72
CA LEU A 255 -29.77 -10.41 -32.68
C LEU A 255 -30.30 -9.01 -32.40
N GLY A 256 -31.40 -8.66 -33.07
CA GLY A 256 -32.12 -7.42 -32.83
C GLY A 256 -31.83 -6.27 -33.81
N SER A 257 -32.32 -5.09 -33.44
CA SER A 257 -32.23 -3.84 -34.22
C SER A 257 -31.22 -2.88 -33.59
N LYS A 258 -30.57 -2.00 -34.37
CA LYS A 258 -29.72 -0.95 -33.78
C LYS A 258 -30.53 -0.09 -32.82
N GLY A 259 -30.07 0.03 -31.57
CA GLY A 259 -30.83 0.64 -30.47
C GLY A 259 -31.56 -0.37 -29.57
N ASP A 260 -31.41 -1.68 -29.77
CA ASP A 260 -31.89 -2.71 -28.82
C ASP A 260 -31.06 -2.74 -27.53
N VAL A 261 -29.84 -2.16 -27.53
CA VAL A 261 -28.88 -2.08 -26.41
C VAL A 261 -28.32 -0.65 -26.33
N THR A 262 -28.33 -0.06 -25.12
CA THR A 262 -27.99 1.34 -24.82
C THR A 262 -26.70 1.52 -24.01
N ASP A 263 -26.38 0.60 -23.10
CA ASP A 263 -25.08 0.45 -22.44
C ASP A 263 -24.51 -0.94 -22.76
N LYS A 264 -23.18 -1.08 -22.84
CA LYS A 264 -22.53 -2.38 -23.01
C LYS A 264 -22.79 -3.30 -21.81
N ARG A 265 -22.92 -2.70 -20.62
CA ARG A 265 -23.21 -3.38 -19.35
C ARG A 265 -24.63 -3.99 -19.29
N ASP A 266 -25.54 -3.52 -20.14
CA ASP A 266 -26.90 -4.07 -20.25
C ASP A 266 -26.89 -5.48 -20.85
N VAL A 267 -25.78 -5.93 -21.45
CA VAL A 267 -25.60 -7.28 -22.00
C VAL A 267 -24.96 -8.18 -20.95
N MET A 268 -25.74 -9.14 -20.45
CA MET A 268 -25.33 -10.16 -19.50
C MET A 268 -25.12 -11.47 -20.24
N PHE A 269 -23.94 -12.06 -20.08
CA PHE A 269 -23.65 -13.39 -20.60
C PHE A 269 -23.77 -14.47 -19.53
N VAL A 270 -24.18 -15.67 -19.95
CA VAL A 270 -24.70 -16.67 -19.03
C VAL A 270 -24.33 -18.09 -19.45
N GLY A 271 -23.46 -18.70 -18.64
CA GLY A 271 -23.13 -20.13 -18.73
C GLY A 271 -22.22 -20.50 -19.89
N ALA A 272 -20.99 -19.99 -19.88
CA ALA A 272 -19.93 -20.65 -20.65
C ALA A 272 -19.79 -22.11 -20.19
N ASN A 273 -19.57 -23.02 -21.14
CA ASN A 273 -19.65 -24.47 -20.91
C ASN A 273 -21.00 -25.00 -20.36
N SER A 274 -22.11 -24.27 -20.48
CA SER A 274 -23.45 -24.86 -20.29
C SER A 274 -23.81 -25.79 -21.46
N ALA A 275 -24.68 -26.78 -21.22
CA ALA A 275 -25.31 -27.58 -22.28
C ALA A 275 -26.03 -26.73 -23.34
N SER A 276 -26.46 -25.52 -22.97
CA SER A 276 -27.13 -24.55 -23.83
C SER A 276 -26.77 -23.12 -23.39
N PRO A 277 -25.62 -22.57 -23.83
CA PRO A 277 -25.18 -21.23 -23.43
C PRO A 277 -26.12 -20.15 -23.98
N ILE A 278 -26.31 -19.07 -23.23
CA ILE A 278 -27.26 -17.99 -23.59
C ILE A 278 -26.62 -16.60 -23.43
N VAL A 279 -27.12 -15.65 -24.21
CA VAL A 279 -26.88 -14.22 -24.02
C VAL A 279 -28.20 -13.54 -23.70
N ALA A 280 -28.18 -12.61 -22.75
CA ALA A 280 -29.34 -11.83 -22.36
C ALA A 280 -28.99 -10.34 -22.31
N TRP A 281 -29.99 -9.47 -22.51
CA TRP A 281 -29.79 -8.04 -22.42
C TRP A 281 -31.07 -7.28 -22.04
N LEU A 282 -30.91 -6.10 -21.45
CA LEU A 282 -32.02 -5.22 -21.10
C LEU A 282 -32.56 -4.44 -22.32
N ASP A 283 -33.77 -3.93 -22.21
CA ASP A 283 -34.24 -2.81 -23.02
C ASP A 283 -33.84 -1.46 -22.40
N SER A 284 -33.89 -0.39 -23.20
CA SER A 284 -33.46 0.98 -22.81
C SER A 284 -34.12 1.53 -21.55
N ASP A 285 -35.31 1.01 -21.22
CA ASP A 285 -36.13 1.48 -20.10
C ASP A 285 -35.93 0.61 -18.84
N HIS A 286 -35.09 -0.44 -18.92
CA HIS A 286 -34.85 -1.43 -17.86
C HIS A 286 -36.15 -2.08 -17.35
N THR A 287 -37.07 -2.37 -18.28
CA THR A 287 -38.39 -3.00 -18.00
C THR A 287 -38.50 -4.43 -18.52
N LYS A 288 -37.65 -4.83 -19.48
CA LYS A 288 -37.67 -6.16 -20.09
C LYS A 288 -36.28 -6.76 -20.20
N LEU A 289 -36.22 -8.06 -19.98
CA LEU A 289 -35.07 -8.89 -20.30
C LEU A 289 -35.32 -9.62 -21.63
N LYS A 290 -34.43 -9.41 -22.61
CA LYS A 290 -34.35 -10.16 -23.86
C LYS A 290 -33.34 -11.30 -23.67
N VAL A 291 -33.69 -12.52 -24.07
CA VAL A 291 -32.83 -13.72 -23.92
C VAL A 291 -32.74 -14.46 -25.26
N ASN A 292 -31.53 -14.87 -25.64
CA ASN A 292 -31.26 -15.70 -26.81
C ASN A 292 -30.37 -16.89 -26.44
N VAL A 293 -30.73 -18.08 -26.94
CA VAL A 293 -29.85 -19.26 -26.90
C VAL A 293 -28.84 -19.14 -28.03
N LEU A 294 -27.55 -19.22 -27.72
CA LEU A 294 -26.50 -19.01 -28.72
C LEU A 294 -26.60 -20.02 -29.87
N GLY A 295 -26.31 -19.55 -31.09
CA GLY A 295 -26.51 -20.33 -32.31
C GLY A 295 -27.96 -20.37 -32.82
N THR A 296 -28.89 -19.66 -32.18
CA THR A 296 -30.28 -19.53 -32.65
C THR A 296 -30.64 -18.11 -33.04
N LYS A 297 -31.58 -17.93 -33.98
CA LYS A 297 -32.00 -16.61 -34.49
C LYS A 297 -33.19 -15.99 -33.72
N SER A 298 -33.78 -16.74 -32.78
CA SER A 298 -34.95 -16.33 -32.00
C SER A 298 -34.55 -15.73 -30.65
N LYS A 299 -35.02 -14.52 -30.36
CA LYS A 299 -35.00 -13.93 -29.01
C LYS A 299 -36.35 -14.08 -28.31
N GLN A 300 -36.35 -14.18 -26.99
CA GLN A 300 -37.52 -14.28 -26.12
C GLN A 300 -37.49 -13.12 -25.14
N GLU A 301 -38.64 -12.50 -24.85
CA GLU A 301 -38.72 -11.28 -24.04
C GLU A 301 -39.56 -11.53 -22.78
N PHE A 302 -39.07 -11.11 -21.63
CA PHE A 302 -39.73 -11.24 -20.33
C PHE A 302 -39.80 -9.87 -19.64
N ALA A 303 -40.93 -9.56 -19.02
CA ALA A 303 -41.05 -8.36 -18.17
C ALA A 303 -40.28 -8.57 -16.86
N LEU A 304 -39.55 -7.54 -16.42
CA LEU A 304 -38.85 -7.51 -15.14
C LEU A 304 -39.84 -7.32 -13.98
N PRO A 305 -39.50 -7.76 -12.76
CA PRO A 305 -40.43 -7.78 -11.62
C PRO A 305 -40.67 -6.41 -10.98
N PHE A 306 -39.86 -5.39 -11.27
CA PHE A 306 -39.94 -4.07 -10.65
C PHE A 306 -40.29 -2.98 -11.68
N PRO A 307 -41.10 -1.96 -11.33
CA PRO A 307 -41.38 -0.81 -12.20
C PRO A 307 -40.15 0.03 -12.56
N ARG A 308 -39.11 -0.01 -11.71
CA ARG A 308 -37.79 0.57 -11.94
C ARG A 308 -36.74 -0.39 -11.43
N THR A 309 -36.13 -1.15 -12.33
CA THR A 309 -35.02 -2.05 -12.01
C THR A 309 -33.71 -1.27 -12.10
N LEU A 310 -32.90 -1.29 -11.05
CA LEU A 310 -31.62 -0.56 -11.01
C LEU A 310 -30.48 -1.41 -11.57
N ASP A 311 -30.50 -2.70 -11.25
CA ASP A 311 -29.45 -3.66 -11.58
C ASP A 311 -30.09 -5.03 -11.87
N VAL A 312 -29.52 -5.75 -12.83
CA VAL A 312 -29.86 -7.14 -13.13
C VAL A 312 -28.56 -7.92 -13.32
N ALA A 313 -28.44 -9.01 -12.59
CA ALA A 313 -27.38 -10.00 -12.75
C ALA A 313 -28.00 -11.34 -13.14
N ILE A 314 -27.25 -12.20 -13.85
CA ILE A 314 -27.72 -13.54 -14.18
C ILE A 314 -26.70 -14.57 -13.71
N HIS A 315 -27.19 -15.61 -13.03
CA HIS A 315 -26.38 -16.65 -12.43
C HIS A 315 -26.74 -18.00 -13.06
N ALA A 316 -25.74 -18.72 -13.58
CA ALA A 316 -25.91 -19.99 -14.27
C ALA A 316 -24.73 -20.94 -14.00
N PRO A 317 -24.92 -22.26 -14.14
CA PRO A 317 -23.84 -23.24 -14.03
C PRO A 317 -22.83 -23.10 -15.17
N HIS A 318 -21.63 -23.65 -14.97
CA HIS A 318 -20.57 -23.74 -15.98
C HIS A 318 -20.23 -25.19 -16.37
N HIS A 319 -20.89 -26.19 -15.77
CA HIS A 319 -20.73 -27.59 -16.18
C HIS A 319 -21.59 -27.93 -17.40
N LEU A 320 -20.98 -28.62 -18.38
CA LEU A 320 -21.66 -29.13 -19.59
C LEU A 320 -22.80 -30.12 -19.28
N ASN A 321 -22.76 -30.76 -18.11
CA ASN A 321 -23.73 -31.76 -17.66
C ASN A 321 -24.79 -31.20 -16.70
N ALA A 322 -24.72 -29.91 -16.34
CA ALA A 322 -25.67 -29.27 -15.43
C ALA A 322 -27.08 -29.19 -16.03
N GLU A 323 -28.12 -29.16 -15.17
CA GLU A 323 -29.45 -28.77 -15.62
C GLU A 323 -29.42 -27.38 -16.28
N PRO A 324 -30.11 -27.16 -17.42
CA PRO A 324 -30.09 -25.91 -18.17
C PRO A 324 -31.00 -24.84 -17.53
N HIS A 325 -30.74 -24.57 -16.25
CA HIS A 325 -31.42 -23.60 -15.42
C HIS A 325 -30.52 -22.39 -15.15
N PHE A 326 -31.09 -21.18 -15.22
CA PHE A 326 -30.42 -19.95 -14.83
C PHE A 326 -31.34 -19.07 -13.99
N LEU A 327 -30.75 -18.27 -13.10
CA LEU A 327 -31.46 -17.35 -12.23
C LEU A 327 -31.20 -15.91 -12.67
N VAL A 328 -32.26 -15.19 -13.01
CA VAL A 328 -32.25 -13.74 -13.21
C VAL A 328 -32.45 -13.09 -11.85
N HIS A 329 -31.45 -12.34 -11.41
CA HIS A 329 -31.48 -11.56 -10.17
C HIS A 329 -31.76 -10.11 -10.52
N SER A 330 -32.87 -9.56 -10.06
CA SER A 330 -33.23 -8.15 -10.25
C SER A 330 -33.19 -7.41 -8.92
N ARG A 331 -32.77 -6.13 -8.94
CA ARG A 331 -32.69 -5.25 -7.77
C ARG A 331 -33.44 -3.94 -7.98
N SER A 332 -34.19 -3.50 -6.96
CA SER A 332 -34.68 -2.13 -6.80
C SER A 332 -33.79 -1.38 -5.79
N SER A 333 -34.19 -0.17 -5.41
CA SER A 333 -33.53 0.62 -4.35
C SER A 333 -33.63 0.02 -2.94
N ASP A 334 -34.59 -0.89 -2.73
CA ASP A 334 -35.09 -1.29 -1.41
C ASP A 334 -35.39 -2.80 -1.30
N SER A 335 -35.24 -3.56 -2.38
CA SER A 335 -35.61 -4.98 -2.47
C SER A 335 -34.86 -5.69 -3.60
N HIS A 336 -34.82 -7.02 -3.52
CA HIS A 336 -34.27 -7.87 -4.58
C HIS A 336 -35.08 -9.15 -4.78
N LYS A 337 -35.06 -9.69 -6.00
CA LYS A 337 -35.82 -10.88 -6.41
C LYS A 337 -34.98 -11.78 -7.32
N GLY A 338 -35.12 -13.09 -7.15
CA GLY A 338 -34.60 -14.09 -8.09
C GLY A 338 -35.74 -14.75 -8.88
N GLU A 339 -35.59 -14.88 -10.19
CA GLU A 339 -36.52 -15.59 -11.08
C GLU A 339 -35.76 -16.68 -11.85
N VAL A 340 -36.22 -17.93 -11.76
CA VAL A 340 -35.52 -19.08 -12.35
C VAL A 340 -36.17 -19.46 -13.67
N TYR A 341 -35.33 -19.63 -14.69
CA TYR A 341 -35.70 -19.95 -16.06
C TYR A 341 -35.08 -21.28 -16.49
N HIS A 342 -35.77 -21.99 -17.38
CA HIS A 342 -35.33 -23.25 -17.98
C HIS A 342 -35.13 -23.10 -19.49
N VAL A 343 -34.04 -23.63 -20.02
CA VAL A 343 -33.79 -23.73 -21.45
C VAL A 343 -34.05 -25.15 -21.94
N ASN A 344 -35.06 -25.32 -22.79
CA ASN A 344 -35.38 -26.61 -23.39
C ASN A 344 -34.40 -26.92 -24.53
N ILE A 345 -33.40 -27.76 -24.24
CA ILE A 345 -32.31 -28.15 -25.16
C ILE A 345 -32.82 -28.69 -26.52
N LYS A 346 -34.05 -29.22 -26.60
CA LYS A 346 -34.62 -29.76 -27.86
C LYS A 346 -35.27 -28.71 -28.75
N THR A 347 -35.77 -27.62 -28.17
CA THR A 347 -36.51 -26.56 -28.91
C THR A 347 -35.83 -25.20 -28.86
N ASN A 348 -34.81 -25.04 -28.02
CA ASN A 348 -34.18 -23.77 -27.64
C ASN A 348 -35.16 -22.72 -27.10
N ALA A 349 -36.33 -23.16 -26.64
CA ALA A 349 -37.28 -22.31 -25.94
C ALA A 349 -36.80 -22.07 -24.49
N VAL A 350 -36.95 -20.83 -24.03
CA VAL A 350 -36.64 -20.37 -22.69
C VAL A 350 -37.96 -20.08 -21.99
N THR A 351 -38.22 -20.72 -20.86
CA THR A 351 -39.47 -20.51 -20.11
C THR A 351 -39.17 -20.22 -18.66
N LYS A 352 -39.87 -19.23 -18.07
CA LYS A 352 -39.85 -19.00 -16.63
C LYS A 352 -40.37 -20.27 -15.93
N HIS A 353 -39.55 -20.86 -15.07
CA HIS A 353 -39.85 -22.10 -14.37
C HIS A 353 -40.49 -21.83 -13.02
N HIS A 354 -39.90 -20.95 -12.20
CA HIS A 354 -40.43 -20.55 -10.91
C HIS A 354 -39.82 -19.21 -10.44
N GLU A 355 -40.41 -18.61 -9.42
CA GLU A 355 -39.94 -17.35 -8.84
C GLU A 355 -39.59 -17.57 -7.36
N LEU A 356 -38.57 -16.85 -6.88
CA LEU A 356 -38.21 -16.79 -5.47
C LEU A 356 -38.86 -15.56 -4.82
N PRO A 357 -39.14 -15.59 -3.50
CA PRO A 357 -39.77 -14.46 -2.82
C PRO A 357 -38.93 -13.18 -2.93
N VAL A 358 -39.61 -12.04 -3.10
CA VAL A 358 -38.99 -10.72 -2.93
C VAL A 358 -38.59 -10.58 -1.46
N LEU A 359 -37.36 -10.16 -1.18
CA LEU A 359 -36.91 -9.81 0.16
C LEU A 359 -36.42 -8.36 0.17
N PRO A 360 -36.60 -7.64 1.30
CA PRO A 360 -36.14 -6.26 1.44
C PRO A 360 -34.61 -6.18 1.50
N GLY A 361 -34.09 -4.97 1.32
CA GLY A 361 -32.67 -4.65 1.40
C GLY A 361 -31.85 -5.22 0.26
N LEU A 362 -30.53 -5.05 0.38
CA LEU A 362 -29.56 -5.65 -0.54
C LEU A 362 -29.35 -7.12 -0.22
N GLY A 363 -29.07 -7.89 -1.26
CA GLY A 363 -28.62 -9.26 -1.15
C GLY A 363 -27.96 -9.71 -2.44
N ALA A 364 -27.28 -10.84 -2.38
CA ALA A 364 -26.57 -11.42 -3.51
C ALA A 364 -27.02 -12.86 -3.75
N PHE A 365 -27.07 -13.24 -5.02
CA PHE A 365 -27.21 -14.63 -5.45
C PHE A 365 -25.87 -15.14 -5.97
N SER A 366 -25.70 -16.46 -5.94
CA SER A 366 -24.60 -17.18 -6.58
C SER A 366 -25.08 -18.55 -7.03
N THR A 367 -24.45 -19.10 -8.08
CA THR A 367 -24.72 -20.47 -8.55
C THR A 367 -23.56 -21.38 -8.16
N SER A 368 -23.89 -22.61 -7.81
CA SER A 368 -22.94 -23.72 -7.71
C SER A 368 -23.55 -24.95 -8.38
N SER A 369 -22.70 -25.86 -8.85
CA SER A 369 -23.15 -27.09 -9.51
C SER A 369 -22.23 -28.26 -9.17
N GLU A 370 -22.82 -29.47 -9.10
CA GLU A 370 -22.09 -30.73 -8.94
C GLU A 370 -22.72 -31.78 -9.84
N GLY A 371 -22.06 -32.05 -10.97
CA GLY A 371 -22.62 -32.87 -12.05
C GLY A 371 -23.87 -32.22 -12.64
N ALA A 372 -25.00 -32.92 -12.57
CA ALA A 372 -26.28 -32.42 -13.04
C ALA A 372 -26.98 -31.45 -12.06
N ASN A 373 -26.64 -31.51 -10.77
CA ASN A 373 -27.32 -30.70 -9.76
C ASN A 373 -26.85 -29.23 -9.87
N VAL A 374 -27.80 -28.30 -9.79
CA VAL A 374 -27.53 -26.86 -9.76
C VAL A 374 -28.24 -26.28 -8.55
N TRP A 375 -27.53 -25.45 -7.79
CA TRP A 375 -28.05 -24.78 -6.61
C TRP A 375 -27.84 -23.28 -6.69
N PHE A 376 -28.86 -22.55 -6.26
CA PHE A 376 -28.78 -21.10 -6.07
C PHE A 376 -28.67 -20.81 -4.57
N THR A 377 -27.59 -20.12 -4.19
CA THR A 377 -27.39 -19.62 -2.83
C THR A 377 -27.69 -18.14 -2.81
N ARG A 378 -28.62 -17.72 -1.95
CA ARG A 378 -28.94 -16.33 -1.64
C ARG A 378 -28.32 -15.95 -0.29
N ILE A 379 -27.65 -14.82 -0.22
CA ILE A 379 -27.20 -14.19 1.02
C ILE A 379 -27.86 -12.83 1.17
N THR A 380 -28.44 -12.57 2.35
CA THR A 380 -29.04 -11.28 2.76
C THR A 380 -28.33 -10.78 4.02
N GLU A 381 -28.78 -9.65 4.57
CA GLU A 381 -28.30 -9.10 5.85
C GLU A 381 -28.64 -9.97 7.08
N GLU A 382 -29.57 -10.93 6.95
CA GLU A 382 -30.07 -11.74 8.07
C GLU A 382 -29.79 -13.25 7.92
N GLU A 383 -29.66 -13.75 6.69
CA GLU A 383 -29.59 -15.20 6.45
C GLU A 383 -28.94 -15.63 5.13
N VAL A 384 -28.50 -16.89 5.10
CA VAL A 384 -28.12 -17.63 3.90
C VAL A 384 -29.21 -18.65 3.59
N ILE A 385 -29.72 -18.63 2.35
CA ILE A 385 -30.77 -19.52 1.85
C ILE A 385 -30.22 -20.32 0.66
N LEU A 386 -30.45 -21.63 0.66
CA LEU A 386 -30.10 -22.55 -0.43
C LEU A 386 -31.38 -23.09 -1.08
N THR A 387 -31.50 -22.95 -2.41
CA THR A 387 -32.60 -23.53 -3.21
C THR A 387 -32.06 -24.39 -4.35
N SER A 388 -32.83 -25.41 -4.75
CA SER A 388 -32.53 -26.19 -5.96
C SER A 388 -32.89 -25.40 -7.23
N SER A 389 -32.20 -25.62 -8.34
CA SER A 389 -32.61 -25.11 -9.65
C SER A 389 -33.98 -25.63 -10.10
N SER A 390 -34.28 -26.89 -9.78
CA SER A 390 -35.48 -27.59 -10.25
C SER A 390 -36.72 -27.29 -9.40
N SER A 391 -36.60 -26.55 -8.28
CA SER A 391 -37.75 -26.25 -7.40
C SER A 391 -37.52 -25.05 -6.49
N HIS A 392 -38.59 -24.29 -6.23
CA HIS A 392 -38.63 -23.21 -5.23
C HIS A 392 -38.50 -23.68 -3.77
N ALA A 393 -38.29 -24.97 -3.52
CA ALA A 393 -38.12 -25.52 -2.19
C ALA A 393 -36.78 -25.11 -1.57
N ILE A 394 -36.83 -24.61 -0.34
CA ILE A 394 -35.65 -24.28 0.46
C ILE A 394 -35.01 -25.58 0.95
N LEU A 395 -33.80 -25.86 0.48
CA LEU A 395 -32.98 -27.01 0.90
C LEU A 395 -32.26 -26.75 2.23
N GLY A 396 -31.97 -25.48 2.52
CA GLY A 396 -31.37 -25.04 3.76
C GLY A 396 -31.56 -23.54 3.94
N LYS A 397 -31.76 -23.10 5.19
CA LYS A 397 -31.87 -21.70 5.59
C LYS A 397 -31.19 -21.55 6.93
N TRP A 398 -30.21 -20.65 6.99
CA TRP A 398 -29.38 -20.42 8.15
C TRP A 398 -29.33 -18.91 8.44
N ALA A 399 -29.98 -18.49 9.52
CA ALA A 399 -29.88 -17.13 10.02
C ALA A 399 -28.50 -16.90 10.65
N PHE A 400 -28.02 -15.65 10.60
CA PHE A 400 -26.82 -15.26 11.34
C PHE A 400 -27.04 -15.37 12.85
N LYS A 401 -25.98 -15.70 13.59
CA LYS A 401 -26.02 -15.79 15.05
C LYS A 401 -26.15 -14.39 15.67
N GLU A 402 -26.85 -14.30 16.80
CA GLU A 402 -26.93 -13.06 17.57
C GLU A 402 -25.51 -12.64 18.03
N GLY A 403 -25.12 -11.40 17.71
CA GLY A 403 -23.80 -10.85 18.02
C GLY A 403 -22.84 -10.71 16.83
N ASN A 404 -23.13 -11.33 15.69
CA ASN A 404 -22.39 -11.08 14.44
C ASN A 404 -22.72 -9.70 13.85
N GLU A 405 -21.75 -9.07 13.17
CA GLU A 405 -22.02 -7.86 12.39
C GLU A 405 -22.92 -8.20 11.19
N ARG A 406 -24.03 -7.47 11.05
CA ARG A 406 -24.90 -7.58 9.87
C ARG A 406 -24.30 -6.78 8.72
N PHE A 407 -24.26 -7.36 7.53
CA PHE A 407 -23.68 -6.72 6.35
C PHE A 407 -24.55 -6.90 5.10
N ALA A 408 -24.61 -5.85 4.28
CA ALA A 408 -25.24 -5.90 2.97
C ALA A 408 -24.26 -6.48 1.93
N ALA A 409 -24.62 -7.58 1.28
CA ALA A 409 -23.79 -8.23 0.26
C ALA A 409 -24.03 -7.61 -1.13
N LEU A 410 -22.99 -7.02 -1.72
CA LEU A 410 -23.01 -6.50 -3.10
C LEU A 410 -23.00 -7.63 -4.13
N HIS A 411 -22.12 -8.60 -3.94
CA HIS A 411 -22.04 -9.81 -4.75
C HIS A 411 -21.47 -10.96 -3.93
N ALA A 412 -21.70 -12.18 -4.40
CA ALA A 412 -21.27 -13.38 -3.70
C ALA A 412 -20.97 -14.54 -4.65
N VAL A 413 -20.17 -15.49 -4.17
CA VAL A 413 -19.84 -16.76 -4.81
C VAL A 413 -19.99 -17.86 -3.76
N SER A 414 -20.57 -19.01 -4.13
CA SER A 414 -20.73 -20.11 -3.18
C SER A 414 -20.26 -21.44 -3.72
N GLU A 415 -19.88 -22.32 -2.79
CA GLU A 415 -19.70 -23.74 -3.02
C GLU A 415 -20.66 -24.50 -2.10
N VAL A 416 -21.39 -25.44 -2.70
CA VAL A 416 -22.37 -26.29 -2.03
C VAL A 416 -21.88 -27.73 -2.10
N ILE A 417 -21.76 -28.38 -0.94
CA ILE A 417 -21.39 -29.79 -0.82
C ILE A 417 -22.56 -30.54 -0.20
N LYS A 418 -23.14 -31.48 -0.95
CA LYS A 418 -24.18 -32.38 -0.44
C LYS A 418 -23.56 -33.45 0.49
N LYS A 419 -24.10 -33.56 1.71
CA LYS A 419 -23.73 -34.59 2.70
C LYS A 419 -24.77 -35.72 2.70
N ALA A 420 -24.51 -36.74 3.51
CA ALA A 420 -25.49 -37.79 3.79
C ALA A 420 -26.79 -37.22 4.40
N ALA A 421 -27.91 -37.90 4.13
CA ALA A 421 -29.25 -37.57 4.63
C ALA A 421 -29.73 -36.14 4.29
N ASP A 422 -29.53 -35.71 3.03
CA ASP A 422 -29.98 -34.43 2.46
C ASP A 422 -29.57 -33.17 3.25
N ASN A 423 -28.49 -33.27 4.02
CA ASN A 423 -27.86 -32.14 4.68
C ASN A 423 -26.84 -31.47 3.72
N PHE A 424 -26.71 -30.15 3.77
CA PHE A 424 -25.83 -29.38 2.90
C PHE A 424 -24.79 -28.59 3.71
N ALA A 425 -23.55 -28.55 3.21
CA ALA A 425 -22.58 -27.53 3.61
C ALA A 425 -22.50 -26.47 2.51
N VAL A 426 -22.71 -25.22 2.89
CA VAL A 426 -22.65 -24.06 1.99
C VAL A 426 -21.54 -23.15 2.51
N ARG A 427 -20.51 -22.92 1.69
CA ARG A 427 -19.53 -21.86 1.88
C ARG A 427 -19.92 -20.73 0.94
N CYS A 428 -20.17 -19.54 1.47
CA CYS A 428 -20.56 -18.36 0.69
C CYS A 428 -19.57 -17.24 0.98
N ALA A 429 -18.80 -16.83 -0.04
CA ALA A 429 -17.90 -15.70 0.01
C ALA A 429 -18.64 -14.48 -0.56
N ALA A 430 -18.74 -13.39 0.19
CA ALA A 430 -19.47 -12.20 -0.18
C ALA A 430 -18.63 -10.94 0.01
N VAL A 431 -18.81 -9.96 -0.87
CA VAL A 431 -18.22 -8.62 -0.73
C VAL A 431 -19.29 -7.68 -0.17
N THR A 432 -18.95 -6.96 0.91
CA THR A 432 -19.87 -6.04 1.58
C THR A 432 -19.90 -4.67 0.91
N THR A 433 -20.91 -3.85 1.22
CA THR A 433 -20.95 -2.42 0.84
C THR A 433 -19.76 -1.60 1.34
N LEU A 434 -19.02 -2.09 2.35
CA LEU A 434 -17.81 -1.46 2.89
C LEU A 434 -16.50 -2.06 2.32
N ASP A 435 -16.59 -2.85 1.25
CA ASP A 435 -15.47 -3.57 0.60
C ASP A 435 -14.80 -4.65 1.49
N ASP A 436 -15.46 -5.12 2.53
CA ASP A 436 -14.97 -6.29 3.27
C ASP A 436 -15.26 -7.55 2.47
N TRP A 437 -14.32 -8.50 2.49
CA TRP A 437 -14.54 -9.85 1.98
C TRP A 437 -14.85 -10.78 3.14
N VAL A 438 -16.07 -11.29 3.20
CA VAL A 438 -16.58 -12.12 4.29
C VAL A 438 -16.85 -13.53 3.78
N LEU A 439 -16.44 -14.54 4.53
CA LEU A 439 -16.89 -15.91 4.29
C LEU A 439 -17.86 -16.37 5.37
N VAL A 440 -19.03 -16.84 4.92
CA VAL A 440 -20.06 -17.45 5.74
C VAL A 440 -20.13 -18.95 5.44
N ARG A 441 -20.25 -19.77 6.48
CA ARG A 441 -20.45 -21.21 6.41
C ARG A 441 -21.75 -21.58 7.13
N ASN A 442 -22.79 -21.96 6.38
CA ASN A 442 -24.11 -22.31 6.96
C ASN A 442 -24.63 -21.26 7.99
N GLY A 443 -24.55 -19.97 7.66
CA GLY A 443 -24.98 -18.86 8.55
C GLY A 443 -24.00 -18.49 9.68
N GLU A 444 -22.86 -19.17 9.81
CA GLU A 444 -21.78 -18.79 10.72
C GLU A 444 -20.66 -18.07 9.96
N GLU A 445 -20.32 -16.87 10.40
CA GLU A 445 -19.14 -16.13 9.90
C GLU A 445 -17.87 -16.92 10.23
N ALA A 446 -17.07 -17.22 9.21
CA ALA A 446 -15.81 -17.94 9.35
C ALA A 446 -14.63 -16.97 9.46
N TRP A 447 -14.65 -15.87 8.71
CA TRP A 447 -13.66 -14.79 8.74
C TRP A 447 -14.16 -13.57 7.97
N VAL A 448 -13.56 -12.42 8.29
CA VAL A 448 -13.71 -11.12 7.60
C VAL A 448 -12.31 -10.62 7.22
N ARG A 449 -12.11 -10.24 5.96
CA ARG A 449 -10.89 -9.61 5.46
C ARG A 449 -11.19 -8.18 5.01
N PRO A 450 -10.48 -7.17 5.53
CA PRO A 450 -10.73 -5.77 5.21
C PRO A 450 -10.08 -5.37 3.87
N GLU A 451 -10.45 -6.04 2.77
CA GLU A 451 -9.91 -5.79 1.43
C GLU A 451 -10.15 -4.35 0.93
N GLY A 452 -11.16 -3.69 1.49
CA GLY A 452 -11.44 -2.27 1.33
C GLY A 452 -10.29 -1.34 1.70
N LEU A 453 -9.30 -1.80 2.47
CA LEU A 453 -8.08 -1.06 2.81
C LEU A 453 -7.10 -0.90 1.63
N THR A 454 -7.21 -1.72 0.59
CA THR A 454 -6.36 -1.63 -0.60
C THR A 454 -6.63 -0.37 -1.42
N GLY A 455 -5.73 0.01 -2.32
CA GLY A 455 -5.90 1.23 -3.13
C GLY A 455 -5.91 2.49 -2.28
N GLY A 456 -5.14 2.49 -1.18
CA GLY A 456 -4.90 3.65 -0.34
C GLY A 456 -4.15 4.72 -1.12
N VAL A 457 -4.67 5.95 -1.11
CA VAL A 457 -4.11 7.11 -1.86
C VAL A 457 -3.54 8.18 -0.94
N ALA A 458 -4.17 8.39 0.22
CA ALA A 458 -3.71 9.33 1.23
C ALA A 458 -3.85 8.72 2.62
N ALA A 459 -2.87 8.98 3.50
CA ALA A 459 -3.00 8.65 4.92
C ALA A 459 -2.34 9.73 5.79
N ALA A 460 -2.84 9.86 7.01
CA ALA A 460 -2.29 10.75 8.03
C ALA A 460 -2.40 10.11 9.42
N PHE A 461 -1.41 10.37 10.27
CA PHE A 461 -1.49 10.05 11.69
C PHE A 461 -2.39 11.07 12.39
N ALA A 462 -3.13 10.59 13.40
CA ALA A 462 -3.90 11.38 14.33
C ALA A 462 -3.60 10.93 15.76
N GLU A 463 -3.51 11.89 16.68
CA GLU A 463 -3.42 11.61 18.09
C GLU A 463 -4.77 11.10 18.63
N ILE A 464 -4.73 10.19 19.60
CA ILE A 464 -5.93 9.80 20.34
C ILE A 464 -6.29 10.98 21.27
N PRO A 465 -7.53 11.48 21.28
CA PRO A 465 -7.91 12.63 22.12
C PRO A 465 -7.63 12.40 23.60
N GLU A 466 -7.24 13.44 24.32
CA GLU A 466 -7.24 13.40 25.79
C GLU A 466 -8.68 13.49 26.30
N SER A 467 -8.93 12.96 27.50
CA SER A 467 -10.16 13.24 28.23
C SER A 467 -10.26 14.75 28.46
N GLU A 468 -11.25 15.41 27.86
CA GLU A 468 -11.40 16.87 27.87
C GLU A 468 -11.30 17.49 29.27
N ASP A 469 -11.72 16.75 30.31
CA ASP A 469 -11.68 17.16 31.71
C ASP A 469 -10.26 17.48 32.21
N LEU A 470 -9.23 16.73 31.76
CA LEU A 470 -7.85 16.98 32.20
C LEU A 470 -7.24 18.20 31.49
N ALA A 471 -7.47 18.34 30.19
CA ALA A 471 -7.00 19.49 29.42
C ALA A 471 -7.65 20.79 29.92
N LYS A 472 -8.98 20.81 30.05
CA LYS A 472 -9.75 21.98 30.53
C LYS A 472 -9.37 22.37 31.97
N THR A 473 -9.07 21.41 32.85
CA THR A 473 -8.65 21.73 34.22
C THR A 473 -7.21 22.26 34.29
N LEU A 474 -6.30 21.80 33.43
CA LEU A 474 -4.95 22.36 33.31
C LEU A 474 -4.96 23.76 32.68
N GLU A 475 -5.80 24.00 31.66
CA GLU A 475 -6.01 25.32 31.08
C GLU A 475 -6.64 26.30 32.08
N ALA A 476 -7.58 25.83 32.91
CA ALA A 476 -8.13 26.61 34.01
C ALA A 476 -7.05 26.94 35.06
N GLU A 477 -6.23 25.97 35.49
CA GLU A 477 -5.08 26.22 36.41
C GLU A 477 -4.08 27.25 35.86
N ALA A 478 -3.94 27.38 34.53
CA ALA A 478 -2.97 28.26 33.88
C ALA A 478 -3.40 29.73 33.77
N HIS A 479 -4.71 30.01 33.71
CA HIS A 479 -5.25 31.38 33.54
C HIS A 479 -5.73 32.02 34.85
N ASP A 480 -5.69 31.27 35.95
CA ASP A 480 -6.19 31.69 37.26
C ASP A 480 -5.11 32.35 38.14
N ASN A 481 -5.55 32.99 39.23
CA ASN A 481 -4.62 33.54 40.22
C ASN A 481 -3.85 32.42 40.95
N VAL A 482 -2.58 32.65 41.30
CA VAL A 482 -1.68 31.68 41.96
C VAL A 482 -2.34 30.98 43.15
N LEU A 483 -3.14 31.70 43.93
CA LEU A 483 -3.82 31.15 45.10
C LEU A 483 -5.00 30.22 44.74
N SER A 484 -5.79 30.55 43.72
CA SER A 484 -6.90 29.70 43.28
C SER A 484 -6.40 28.49 42.50
N ALA A 485 -5.38 28.64 41.65
CA ALA A 485 -4.69 27.51 41.03
C ALA A 485 -4.07 26.55 42.06
N TYR A 486 -3.50 27.06 43.17
CA TYR A 486 -3.01 26.23 44.27
C TYR A 486 -4.15 25.48 44.99
N ILE A 487 -5.26 26.16 45.31
CA ILE A 487 -6.43 25.53 45.95
C ILE A 487 -7.01 24.44 45.03
N HIS A 488 -7.19 24.75 43.74
CA HIS A 488 -7.67 23.82 42.72
C HIS A 488 -6.78 22.57 42.62
N ARG A 489 -5.46 22.75 42.59
CA ARG A 489 -4.49 21.63 42.59
C ARG A 489 -4.58 20.77 43.85
N VAL A 490 -4.74 21.38 45.02
CA VAL A 490 -4.88 20.63 46.28
C VAL A 490 -6.20 19.88 46.35
N GLN A 491 -7.30 20.47 45.84
CA GLN A 491 -8.59 19.79 45.71
C GLN A 491 -8.49 18.62 44.73
N ARG A 492 -7.95 18.83 43.52
CA ARG A 492 -7.70 17.77 42.54
C ARG A 492 -6.86 16.63 43.11
N HIS A 493 -5.76 16.93 43.80
CA HIS A 493 -4.96 15.88 44.46
C HIS A 493 -5.69 15.18 45.62
N PHE A 494 -6.66 15.84 46.27
CA PHE A 494 -7.51 15.20 47.27
C PHE A 494 -8.57 14.30 46.64
N ASP A 495 -9.14 14.71 45.51
CA ASP A 495 -10.08 13.91 44.73
C ASP A 495 -9.36 12.71 44.07
N ASP A 496 -8.12 12.90 43.59
CA ASP A 496 -7.24 11.85 43.08
C ASP A 496 -6.97 10.74 44.12
N LEU A 497 -6.98 11.07 45.44
CA LEU A 497 -6.81 10.08 46.52
C LEU A 497 -7.98 9.07 46.57
N ALA A 498 -9.14 9.37 45.99
CA ALA A 498 -10.24 8.40 45.89
C ALA A 498 -9.85 7.16 45.06
N TYR A 499 -8.92 7.30 44.10
CA TYR A 499 -8.40 6.21 43.28
C TYR A 499 -7.17 5.50 43.90
N LEU A 500 -6.63 6.02 45.01
CA LEU A 500 -5.48 5.42 45.69
C LEU A 500 -5.69 3.96 46.14
N PRO A 501 -6.86 3.54 46.67
CA PRO A 501 -7.11 2.15 47.04
C PRO A 501 -6.95 1.18 45.86
N ASP A 502 -7.52 1.52 44.70
CA ASP A 502 -7.44 0.71 43.48
C ASP A 502 -6.01 0.71 42.90
N TYR A 503 -5.33 1.85 42.95
CA TYR A 503 -3.92 1.93 42.59
C TYR A 503 -3.07 0.99 43.46
N LEU A 504 -3.20 1.05 44.79
CA LEU A 504 -2.48 0.19 45.73
C LEU A 504 -2.82 -1.30 45.52
N ALA A 505 -4.09 -1.64 45.29
CA ALA A 505 -4.52 -2.99 44.96
C ALA A 505 -3.89 -3.53 43.66
N SER A 506 -3.59 -2.64 42.71
CA SER A 506 -2.93 -3.01 41.45
C SER A 506 -1.41 -3.25 41.56
N ILE A 507 -0.74 -2.74 42.62
CA ILE A 507 0.73 -2.82 42.75
C ILE A 507 1.27 -4.26 42.71
N PRO A 508 0.73 -5.25 43.44
CA PRO A 508 1.25 -6.63 43.39
C PRO A 508 1.19 -7.22 41.98
N GLN A 509 0.09 -6.98 41.25
CA GLN A 509 -0.08 -7.48 39.89
C GLN A 509 0.86 -6.77 38.91
N ARG A 510 1.01 -5.43 39.02
CA ARG A 510 2.00 -4.65 38.25
C ARG A 510 3.44 -5.09 38.52
N LEU A 511 3.76 -5.44 39.77
CA LEU A 511 5.08 -5.93 40.13
C LEU A 511 5.35 -7.29 39.46
N VAL A 512 4.43 -8.25 39.60
CA VAL A 512 4.57 -9.59 38.99
C VAL A 512 4.66 -9.51 37.46
N SER A 513 3.79 -8.75 36.81
CA SER A 513 3.83 -8.59 35.34
C SER A 513 5.14 -7.93 34.89
N SER A 514 5.59 -6.88 35.59
CA SER A 514 6.85 -6.20 35.26
C SER A 514 8.08 -7.12 35.37
N ILE A 515 8.06 -8.12 36.27
CA ILE A 515 9.14 -9.09 36.50
C ILE A 515 9.07 -10.27 35.51
N THR A 516 7.86 -10.77 35.25
CA THR A 516 7.64 -11.93 34.37
C THR A 516 7.62 -11.59 32.88
N GLY A 517 7.54 -10.31 32.53
CA GLY A 517 7.42 -9.86 31.15
C GLY A 517 6.03 -10.09 30.55
N ALA A 518 5.06 -10.56 31.35
CA ALA A 518 3.68 -10.67 30.91
C ALA A 518 3.10 -9.26 30.69
N GLU A 519 2.55 -9.00 29.52
CA GLU A 519 1.85 -7.74 29.28
C GLU A 519 0.68 -7.58 30.24
N ILE A 520 0.54 -6.38 30.81
CA ILE A 520 -0.73 -5.99 31.41
C ILE A 520 -1.63 -5.64 30.23
N THR A 521 -2.41 -6.61 29.76
CA THR A 521 -3.57 -6.33 28.93
C THR A 521 -4.48 -5.40 29.72
N SER A 522 -4.44 -4.11 29.38
CA SER A 522 -5.37 -3.14 29.94
C SER A 522 -6.77 -3.60 29.53
N ARG A 523 -7.62 -3.91 30.52
CA ARG A 523 -9.02 -4.31 30.31
C ARG A 523 -9.90 -3.14 29.85
N THR A 524 -9.29 -2.09 29.30
CA THR A 524 -9.97 -0.89 28.82
C THR A 524 -10.42 -1.16 27.38
N GLU A 525 -11.67 -1.54 27.22
CA GLU A 525 -12.32 -1.52 25.91
C GLU A 525 -12.36 -0.07 25.41
N GLY A 526 -11.90 0.16 24.17
CA GLY A 526 -11.80 1.50 23.57
C GLY A 526 -10.38 1.92 23.16
N LEU A 527 -10.26 3.16 22.69
CA LEU A 527 -8.99 3.81 22.35
C LEU A 527 -8.32 4.35 23.63
N SER A 528 -7.01 4.17 23.77
CA SER A 528 -6.25 4.67 24.92
C SER A 528 -4.82 5.02 24.54
N ARG A 529 -4.40 6.24 24.88
CA ARG A 529 -2.99 6.68 24.79
C ARG A 529 -2.12 5.85 25.73
N ASP A 530 -0.93 5.51 25.27
CA ASP A 530 0.16 4.98 26.09
C ASP A 530 1.11 6.12 26.52
N ALA A 531 1.96 5.85 27.51
CA ALA A 531 2.90 6.85 28.02
C ALA A 531 4.06 7.19 27.06
N PHE A 532 4.28 6.38 26.01
CA PHE A 532 5.37 6.54 25.05
C PHE A 532 4.89 7.13 23.69
N GLY A 533 3.58 7.28 23.48
CA GLY A 533 3.01 7.81 22.24
C GLY A 533 3.13 6.85 21.06
N PHE A 534 3.11 5.54 21.32
CA PHE A 534 3.07 4.48 20.32
C PHE A 534 1.66 4.22 19.80
N ASN A 535 0.65 4.48 20.62
CA ASN A 535 -0.77 4.31 20.29
C ASN A 535 -1.28 5.57 19.60
N LYS A 536 -1.34 5.52 18.27
CA LYS A 536 -1.94 6.55 17.42
C LYS A 536 -2.96 5.93 16.47
N ILE A 537 -3.84 6.77 15.96
CA ILE A 537 -4.76 6.40 14.89
C ILE A 537 -4.09 6.78 13.56
N VAL A 538 -4.24 5.95 12.53
CA VAL A 538 -4.04 6.39 11.14
C VAL A 538 -5.39 6.47 10.47
N VAL A 539 -5.69 7.63 9.87
CA VAL A 539 -6.79 7.76 8.92
C VAL A 539 -6.23 7.44 7.55
N LEU A 540 -6.76 6.40 6.92
CA LEU A 540 -6.48 6.02 5.54
C LEU A 540 -7.66 6.40 4.65
N VAL A 541 -7.35 7.01 3.51
CA VAL A 541 -8.29 7.33 2.43
C VAL A 541 -7.96 6.45 1.24
N THR A 542 -9.01 5.83 0.69
CA THR A 542 -8.90 4.94 -0.47
C THR A 542 -9.55 5.57 -1.70
N ARG A 543 -9.05 5.19 -2.88
CA ARG A 543 -9.58 5.61 -4.18
C ARG A 543 -11.05 5.27 -4.43
N ARG A 544 -11.68 4.44 -3.58
CA ARG A 544 -13.08 3.97 -3.68
C ARG A 544 -14.05 4.80 -2.81
N GLY A 545 -13.67 6.02 -2.41
CA GLY A 545 -14.56 6.92 -1.67
C GLY A 545 -14.70 6.56 -0.18
N LYS A 546 -13.76 5.77 0.37
CA LYS A 546 -13.85 5.21 1.72
C LYS A 546 -12.69 5.65 2.61
N LEU A 547 -13.02 6.00 3.85
CA LEU A 547 -12.09 6.35 4.93
C LEU A 547 -12.09 5.21 5.98
N PHE A 548 -10.92 4.94 6.54
CA PHE A 548 -10.72 3.92 7.58
C PHE A 548 -9.90 4.49 8.73
N GLY A 549 -10.32 4.26 9.96
CA GLY A 549 -9.54 4.53 11.17
C GLY A 549 -8.83 3.28 11.65
N ILE A 550 -7.50 3.34 11.77
CA ILE A 550 -6.64 2.18 12.08
C ILE A 550 -5.90 2.44 13.40
N ASP A 551 -6.05 1.55 14.39
CA ASP A 551 -5.33 1.61 15.67
C ASP A 551 -3.94 0.95 15.55
N ILE A 552 -2.88 1.76 15.51
CA ILE A 552 -1.49 1.26 15.49
C ILE A 552 -1.16 0.54 16.81
N GLY A 553 -1.72 1.01 17.92
CA GLY A 553 -1.51 0.43 19.26
C GLY A 553 -2.06 -0.99 19.40
N LYS A 554 -2.97 -1.40 18.51
CA LYS A 554 -3.58 -2.74 18.47
C LYS A 554 -3.33 -3.44 17.14
N HIS A 555 -2.05 -3.46 16.73
CA HIS A 555 -1.55 -4.17 15.53
C HIS A 555 -2.33 -3.85 14.25
N GLY A 556 -2.71 -2.58 14.08
CA GLY A 556 -3.42 -2.12 12.89
C GLY A 556 -4.89 -2.51 12.82
N LYS A 557 -5.55 -2.78 13.95
CA LYS A 557 -6.98 -3.07 13.97
C LYS A 557 -7.78 -1.89 13.40
N VAL A 558 -8.68 -2.16 12.45
CA VAL A 558 -9.66 -1.17 11.96
C VAL A 558 -10.68 -0.90 13.07
N ILE A 559 -10.80 0.37 13.48
CA ILE A 559 -11.69 0.86 14.53
C ILE A 559 -13.05 1.23 13.94
N TRP A 560 -13.04 1.91 12.79
CA TRP A 560 -14.21 2.45 12.11
C TRP A 560 -13.99 2.49 10.60
N LYS A 561 -15.09 2.48 9.84
CA LYS A 561 -15.13 2.54 8.38
C LYS A 561 -16.19 3.58 7.99
N LEU A 562 -15.87 4.48 7.08
CA LEU A 562 -16.80 5.50 6.57
C LEU A 562 -16.85 5.40 5.05
N HIS A 563 -18.06 5.18 4.51
CA HIS A 563 -18.35 5.47 3.11
C HIS A 563 -18.59 6.97 2.99
N ALA A 564 -17.71 7.67 2.28
CA ALA A 564 -17.63 9.12 2.31
C ALA A 564 -18.14 9.78 1.02
N VAL A 565 -17.90 9.14 -0.14
CA VAL A 565 -18.32 9.64 -1.46
C VAL A 565 -18.73 8.45 -2.35
N ASP A 566 -19.89 8.56 -3.01
CA ASP A 566 -20.30 7.62 -4.07
C ASP A 566 -19.48 7.86 -5.35
N ILE A 567 -18.82 6.81 -5.86
CA ILE A 567 -17.96 6.91 -7.06
C ILE A 567 -18.52 6.05 -8.18
N ALA A 568 -18.62 6.63 -9.38
CA ALA A 568 -19.05 5.90 -10.57
C ALA A 568 -18.07 4.75 -10.89
N PRO A 569 -18.55 3.59 -11.40
CA PRO A 569 -17.68 2.47 -11.77
C PRO A 569 -16.54 2.92 -12.69
N TRP A 570 -15.36 2.33 -12.51
CA TRP A 570 -14.10 2.63 -13.25
C TRP A 570 -13.44 3.98 -12.95
N ASN A 571 -14.14 4.92 -12.29
CA ASN A 571 -13.54 6.15 -11.77
C ASN A 571 -12.86 5.92 -10.42
N THR A 572 -12.01 6.87 -10.02
CA THR A 572 -11.27 6.84 -8.75
C THR A 572 -11.33 8.21 -8.07
N TRP A 573 -11.36 8.21 -6.74
CA TRP A 573 -11.22 9.44 -5.96
C TRP A 573 -9.81 9.99 -6.09
N ASP A 574 -9.67 11.06 -6.88
CA ASP A 574 -8.40 11.76 -7.05
C ASP A 574 -8.17 12.73 -5.88
N ILE A 575 -7.57 12.23 -4.81
CA ILE A 575 -7.28 12.99 -3.58
C ILE A 575 -6.11 13.93 -3.79
N LYS A 576 -6.32 15.22 -3.49
CA LYS A 576 -5.30 16.28 -3.57
C LYS A 576 -4.70 16.66 -2.22
N GLY A 577 -5.34 16.30 -1.11
CA GLY A 577 -4.77 16.47 0.21
C GLY A 577 -5.56 15.81 1.34
N ILE A 578 -4.85 15.58 2.43
CA ILE A 578 -5.37 15.15 3.72
C ILE A 578 -4.73 16.02 4.81
N PHE A 579 -5.51 16.47 5.78
CA PHE A 579 -5.04 17.23 6.93
C PHE A 579 -5.73 16.73 8.19
N VAL A 580 -4.95 16.48 9.24
CA VAL A 580 -5.46 16.13 10.57
C VAL A 580 -5.23 17.32 11.48
N GLU A 581 -6.30 17.74 12.15
CA GLU A 581 -6.26 18.78 13.18
C GLU A 581 -6.56 18.14 14.53
N ASP A 582 -5.51 17.69 15.24
CA ASP A 582 -5.62 16.95 16.50
C ASP A 582 -6.43 17.73 17.56
N ALA A 583 -6.27 19.05 17.62
CA ALA A 583 -6.96 19.95 18.55
C ALA A 583 -8.50 19.94 18.37
N LYS A 584 -9.00 19.68 17.16
CA LYS A 584 -10.44 19.49 16.88
C LYS A 584 -10.82 18.00 16.77
N SER A 585 -9.83 17.11 16.79
CA SER A 585 -9.93 15.67 16.51
C SER A 585 -10.65 15.38 15.19
N THR A 586 -10.34 16.16 14.16
CA THR A 586 -10.95 16.08 12.83
C THR A 586 -9.91 15.85 11.75
N VAL A 587 -10.30 15.10 10.72
CA VAL A 587 -9.55 14.89 9.48
C VAL A 587 -10.33 15.51 8.33
N THR A 588 -9.66 16.32 7.53
CA THR A 588 -10.19 16.93 6.31
C THR A 588 -9.51 16.30 5.11
N VAL A 589 -10.31 15.77 4.18
CA VAL A 589 -9.88 15.14 2.93
C VAL A 589 -10.44 15.97 1.77
N ARG A 590 -9.62 16.29 0.76
CA ARG A 590 -10.03 17.10 -0.39
C ARG A 590 -9.74 16.39 -1.71
N GLY A 591 -10.75 16.29 -2.56
CA GLY A 591 -10.66 15.70 -3.90
C GLY A 591 -10.43 16.72 -5.01
N HIS A 592 -10.25 16.19 -6.22
CA HIS A 592 -9.94 16.96 -7.43
C HIS A 592 -11.11 17.83 -7.92
N PHE A 593 -12.35 17.39 -7.73
CA PHE A 593 -13.54 18.05 -8.30
C PHE A 593 -14.12 19.13 -7.36
N GLY A 594 -13.29 19.64 -6.43
CA GLY A 594 -13.68 20.66 -5.46
C GLY A 594 -14.43 20.09 -4.24
N ASP A 595 -14.66 18.79 -4.23
CA ASP A 595 -15.24 18.01 -3.15
C ASP A 595 -14.33 17.97 -1.91
N TYR A 596 -14.94 17.88 -0.73
CA TYR A 596 -14.21 17.60 0.51
C TYR A 596 -15.09 16.86 1.52
N VAL A 597 -14.43 16.16 2.45
CA VAL A 597 -15.07 15.47 3.58
C VAL A 597 -14.30 15.79 4.85
N ILE A 598 -15.03 16.15 5.91
CA ILE A 598 -14.51 16.32 7.27
C ILE A 598 -15.12 15.23 8.15
N ALA A 599 -14.28 14.43 8.79
CA ALA A 599 -14.71 13.37 9.71
C ALA A 599 -13.98 13.48 11.06
N LYS A 600 -14.56 12.90 12.11
CA LYS A 600 -13.89 12.72 13.41
C LYS A 600 -12.84 11.59 13.33
N THR A 601 -11.65 11.81 13.87
CA THR A 601 -10.52 10.86 13.77
C THR A 601 -10.70 9.61 14.62
N ASP A 602 -11.38 9.73 15.76
CA ASP A 602 -11.60 8.66 16.74
C ASP A 602 -12.77 7.72 16.38
N THR A 603 -13.82 8.26 15.77
CA THR A 603 -15.12 7.61 15.55
C THR A 603 -15.50 7.46 14.08
N GLY A 604 -14.82 8.14 13.16
CA GLY A 604 -15.17 8.15 11.74
C GLY A 604 -16.46 8.88 11.40
N LYS A 605 -17.10 9.53 12.38
CA LYS A 605 -18.36 10.24 12.15
C LYS A 605 -18.10 11.45 11.24
N MET A 606 -18.79 11.49 10.10
CA MET A 606 -18.79 12.64 9.20
C MET A 606 -19.35 13.88 9.94
N VAL A 607 -18.60 14.96 9.90
CA VAL A 607 -18.91 16.26 10.51
C VAL A 607 -19.46 17.21 9.46
N ASP A 608 -18.81 17.24 8.30
CA ASP A 608 -19.17 18.09 7.15
C ASP A 608 -18.72 17.41 5.84
N SER A 609 -19.35 17.75 4.74
CA SER A 609 -19.03 17.21 3.42
C SER A 609 -19.59 18.10 2.32
N MET A 610 -18.85 18.27 1.23
CA MET A 610 -19.29 19.04 0.07
C MET A 610 -19.11 18.22 -1.21
N PRO A 611 -20.15 18.09 -2.05
CA PRO A 611 -20.11 17.23 -3.23
C PRO A 611 -19.35 17.86 -4.41
N GLU A 612 -19.00 17.03 -5.39
CA GLU A 612 -18.30 17.43 -6.62
C GLU A 612 -18.97 18.62 -7.33
N GLY A 613 -18.15 19.50 -7.91
CA GLY A 613 -18.60 20.68 -8.65
C GLY A 613 -19.11 21.84 -7.78
N SER A 614 -19.19 21.69 -6.45
CA SER A 614 -19.54 22.76 -5.51
C SER A 614 -18.43 23.80 -5.32
N TRP A 615 -17.19 23.44 -5.66
CA TRP A 615 -16.03 24.34 -5.67
C TRP A 615 -15.27 24.25 -7.00
N VAL A 616 -14.32 25.16 -7.18
CA VAL A 616 -13.41 25.13 -8.33
C VAL A 616 -12.54 23.87 -8.28
N GLN A 617 -12.32 23.27 -9.45
CA GLN A 617 -11.43 22.12 -9.65
C GLN A 617 -10.06 22.35 -9.02
N THR A 618 -9.69 21.45 -8.10
CA THR A 618 -8.50 21.53 -7.25
C THR A 618 -7.39 20.66 -7.84
N GLN A 619 -6.25 21.25 -8.20
CA GLN A 619 -5.11 20.50 -8.76
C GLN A 619 -4.17 19.96 -7.66
N ALA A 620 -4.04 20.67 -6.55
CA ALA A 620 -3.29 20.27 -5.36
C ALA A 620 -3.97 20.86 -4.11
N ALA A 621 -3.56 20.43 -2.91
CA ALA A 621 -3.97 21.08 -1.68
C ALA A 621 -2.75 21.30 -0.77
N VAL A 622 -2.80 22.35 0.04
CA VAL A 622 -1.68 22.79 0.88
C VAL A 622 -2.19 23.22 2.25
N ILE A 623 -1.46 22.85 3.30
CA ILE A 623 -1.78 23.23 4.67
C ILE A 623 -1.22 24.65 4.87
N VAL A 624 -2.09 25.58 5.27
CA VAL A 624 -1.71 26.99 5.49
C VAL A 624 -2.18 27.45 6.86
N ASP A 625 -1.31 28.16 7.56
CA ASP A 625 -1.65 28.84 8.81
C ASP A 625 -2.36 30.17 8.52
N SER A 626 -3.47 30.42 9.21
CA SER A 626 -4.24 31.66 9.13
C SER A 626 -4.56 32.22 10.52
N PRO A 627 -5.08 33.46 10.63
CA PRO A 627 -5.60 34.01 11.89
C PRO A 627 -6.69 33.17 12.57
N SER A 628 -7.33 32.24 11.86
CA SER A 628 -8.36 31.32 12.37
C SER A 628 -7.80 29.94 12.74
N GLY A 629 -6.49 29.72 12.61
CA GLY A 629 -5.81 28.44 12.73
C GLY A 629 -5.44 27.81 11.38
N PRO A 630 -4.80 26.63 11.39
CA PRO A 630 -4.38 25.93 10.19
C PRO A 630 -5.56 25.36 9.41
N TRP A 631 -5.51 25.41 8.08
CA TRP A 631 -6.53 24.80 7.21
C TRP A 631 -5.94 24.25 5.90
N LEU A 632 -6.69 23.34 5.25
CA LEU A 632 -6.30 22.69 4.00
C LEU A 632 -6.84 23.49 2.79
N ALA A 633 -6.02 24.39 2.28
CA ALA A 633 -6.35 25.27 1.16
C ALA A 633 -6.40 24.50 -0.17
N PRO A 634 -7.47 24.68 -0.98
CA PRO A 634 -7.54 24.20 -2.35
C PRO A 634 -6.62 25.04 -3.25
N VAL A 635 -5.71 24.40 -3.98
CA VAL A 635 -4.95 25.04 -5.07
C VAL A 635 -5.65 24.70 -6.37
N GLY A 636 -6.30 25.69 -6.98
CA GLY A 636 -7.06 25.57 -8.21
C GLY A 636 -6.20 25.44 -9.47
N VAL A 637 -6.87 25.40 -10.63
CA VAL A 637 -6.22 25.28 -11.93
C VAL A 637 -5.27 26.45 -12.20
N GLY A 638 -3.99 26.14 -12.42
CA GLY A 638 -2.95 27.16 -12.68
C GLY A 638 -2.33 27.77 -11.43
N GLY A 639 -2.58 27.18 -10.27
CA GLY A 639 -1.97 27.55 -8.99
C GLY A 639 -2.80 28.52 -8.16
N ALA A 640 -3.90 29.07 -8.70
CA ALA A 640 -4.72 30.04 -8.00
C ALA A 640 -5.45 29.40 -6.81
N ILE A 641 -5.22 29.90 -5.61
CA ILE A 641 -6.04 29.58 -4.42
C ILE A 641 -7.26 30.52 -4.40
N GLY A 642 -7.09 31.73 -4.96
CA GLY A 642 -8.16 32.73 -5.09
C GLY A 642 -8.34 33.61 -3.85
N ASP A 643 -9.39 34.43 -3.90
CA ASP A 643 -9.73 35.37 -2.85
C ASP A 643 -10.25 34.64 -1.60
N VAL A 644 -9.68 34.97 -0.43
CA VAL A 644 -10.05 34.36 0.86
C VAL A 644 -10.49 35.42 1.87
N PRO A 645 -11.41 35.14 2.81
CA PRO A 645 -11.74 36.08 3.88
C PRO A 645 -10.50 36.46 4.70
N ALA A 646 -10.42 37.69 5.23
CA ALA A 646 -9.25 38.16 5.99
C ALA A 646 -8.80 37.21 7.12
N ALA A 647 -9.74 36.55 7.80
CA ALA A 647 -9.46 35.59 8.86
C ALA A 647 -8.84 34.27 8.39
N TRP A 648 -8.88 33.97 7.09
CA TRP A 648 -8.38 32.76 6.43
C TRP A 648 -7.15 33.01 5.55
N ILE A 649 -6.66 34.26 5.49
CA ILE A 649 -5.44 34.64 4.78
C ILE A 649 -4.24 33.76 5.19
N PRO A 650 -3.55 33.10 4.24
CA PRO A 650 -2.27 32.45 4.50
C PRO A 650 -1.25 33.44 5.05
N THR A 651 -0.70 33.14 6.21
CA THR A 651 0.35 33.95 6.87
C THR A 651 1.74 33.75 6.25
N GLN A 652 1.90 32.76 5.38
CA GLN A 652 3.15 32.28 4.81
C GLN A 652 3.11 32.25 3.28
N THR A 653 4.27 32.35 2.64
CA THR A 653 4.38 32.22 1.17
C THR A 653 4.02 30.81 0.74
N VAL A 654 3.03 30.68 -0.15
CA VAL A 654 2.54 29.38 -0.62
C VAL A 654 3.13 29.06 -1.98
N VAL A 655 3.79 27.91 -2.12
CA VAL A 655 4.32 27.47 -3.43
C VAL A 655 3.27 26.66 -4.17
N VAL A 656 2.94 27.12 -5.38
CA VAL A 656 1.94 26.50 -6.26
C VAL A 656 2.51 26.21 -7.64
N ARG A 657 1.84 25.36 -8.41
CA ARG A 657 2.22 25.02 -9.79
C ARG A 657 1.30 25.73 -10.79
N GLY A 658 1.90 26.45 -11.73
CA GLY A 658 1.20 27.21 -12.77
C GLY A 658 0.85 26.41 -14.02
N LEU A 659 0.15 27.06 -14.96
CA LEU A 659 -0.48 26.42 -16.13
C LEU A 659 0.52 25.82 -17.13
N LYS A 660 1.74 26.33 -17.20
CA LYS A 660 2.81 25.86 -18.09
C LYS A 660 3.77 24.92 -17.36
N GLY A 661 3.41 24.50 -16.14
CA GLY A 661 4.26 23.69 -15.26
C GLY A 661 5.27 24.49 -14.44
N GLU A 662 5.26 25.82 -14.52
CA GLU A 662 6.07 26.71 -13.68
C GLU A 662 5.72 26.56 -12.19
N LEU A 663 6.61 26.99 -11.29
CA LEU A 663 6.32 27.17 -9.88
C LEU A 663 6.15 28.66 -9.57
N LYS A 664 5.23 29.01 -8.68
CA LYS A 664 5.00 30.38 -8.21
C LYS A 664 4.97 30.42 -6.69
N GLY A 665 5.57 31.45 -6.12
CA GLY A 665 5.35 31.82 -4.72
C GLY A 665 4.21 32.82 -4.64
N LEU A 666 3.18 32.50 -3.86
CA LEU A 666 2.03 33.35 -3.60
C LEU A 666 2.12 33.98 -2.22
N THR A 667 1.86 35.28 -2.15
CA THR A 667 1.62 36.03 -0.92
C THR A 667 0.24 36.67 -0.97
N TYR A 668 -0.26 37.15 0.16
CA TYR A 668 -1.61 37.73 0.26
C TYR A 668 -1.59 39.14 0.82
N ILE A 669 -2.45 40.00 0.28
CA ILE A 669 -2.71 41.36 0.78
C ILE A 669 -4.18 41.45 1.16
N ASP A 670 -4.47 41.95 2.37
CA ASP A 670 -5.84 42.28 2.78
C ASP A 670 -6.31 43.57 2.08
N GLU A 671 -7.25 43.44 1.16
CA GLU A 671 -7.99 44.54 0.55
C GLU A 671 -9.45 44.49 1.03
N GLU A 672 -9.84 45.46 1.85
CA GLU A 672 -11.22 45.65 2.34
C GLU A 672 -11.82 44.43 3.08
N GLY A 673 -11.00 43.62 3.76
CA GLY A 673 -11.42 42.42 4.50
C GLY A 673 -11.38 41.13 3.66
N THR A 674 -10.86 41.22 2.43
CA THR A 674 -10.65 40.08 1.53
C THR A 674 -9.16 40.00 1.17
N GLY A 675 -8.55 38.86 1.47
CA GLY A 675 -7.19 38.57 1.04
C GLY A 675 -7.12 38.27 -0.44
N LYS A 676 -6.41 39.10 -1.18
CA LYS A 676 -6.13 38.89 -2.61
C LYS A 676 -4.74 38.29 -2.82
N GLU A 677 -4.70 37.35 -3.77
CA GLU A 677 -3.48 36.64 -4.19
C GLU A 677 -2.52 37.57 -4.95
N GLN A 678 -1.25 37.56 -4.56
CA GLN A 678 -0.15 38.26 -5.22
C GLN A 678 0.99 37.27 -5.53
N VAL A 679 1.46 37.25 -6.79
CA VAL A 679 2.64 36.46 -7.16
C VAL A 679 3.90 37.21 -6.72
N ALA A 680 4.65 36.61 -5.79
CA ALA A 680 5.92 37.13 -5.29
C ALA A 680 7.10 36.75 -6.20
N TRP A 681 7.11 35.52 -6.72
CA TRP A 681 8.16 34.99 -7.60
C TRP A 681 7.63 33.90 -8.54
N GLU A 682 8.34 33.65 -9.64
CA GLU A 682 8.07 32.57 -10.60
C GLU A 682 9.37 31.83 -10.98
N PHE A 683 9.35 30.50 -10.98
CA PHE A 683 10.43 29.63 -11.42
C PHE A 683 9.95 28.74 -12.57
N SER A 684 10.66 28.75 -13.70
CA SER A 684 10.42 27.86 -14.83
C SER A 684 11.66 26.99 -15.08
N ALA A 685 11.45 25.69 -15.28
CA ALA A 685 12.49 24.79 -15.73
C ALA A 685 12.99 25.17 -17.14
N PRO A 686 14.23 24.82 -17.54
CA PRO A 686 14.74 25.08 -18.88
C PRO A 686 13.86 24.42 -19.95
N LYS A 687 13.81 25.01 -21.16
CA LYS A 687 12.96 24.50 -22.25
C LYS A 687 13.25 23.03 -22.56
N GLY A 688 12.20 22.20 -22.54
CA GLY A 688 12.30 20.77 -22.77
C GLY A 688 12.59 19.93 -21.51
N PHE A 689 12.56 20.55 -20.32
CA PHE A 689 12.54 19.87 -19.03
C PHE A 689 11.19 20.05 -18.35
N ASP A 690 10.59 18.95 -17.90
CA ASP A 690 9.33 18.94 -17.16
C ASP A 690 9.60 18.58 -15.68
N ILE A 691 9.00 19.31 -14.73
CA ILE A 691 9.16 19.00 -13.29
C ILE A 691 8.44 17.68 -12.97
N VAL A 692 9.20 16.68 -12.50
CA VAL A 692 8.73 15.30 -12.25
C VAL A 692 8.48 15.00 -10.77
N ASN A 693 9.33 15.49 -9.86
CA ASN A 693 9.18 15.30 -8.42
C ASN A 693 9.61 16.55 -7.65
N ILE A 694 8.85 16.89 -6.60
CA ILE A 694 9.15 17.99 -5.67
C ILE A 694 9.21 17.38 -4.26
N ALA A 695 10.36 17.48 -3.61
CA ALA A 695 10.52 17.09 -2.22
C ALA A 695 10.45 18.32 -1.31
N THR A 696 9.58 18.25 -0.31
CA THR A 696 9.42 19.25 0.74
C THR A 696 9.98 18.71 2.06
N ARG A 697 10.29 19.63 2.98
CA ARG A 697 10.69 19.29 4.34
C ARG A 697 9.51 18.68 5.11
N PRO A 698 9.70 17.66 5.96
CA PRO A 698 8.64 17.15 6.84
C PRO A 698 8.12 18.25 7.78
N VAL A 699 6.82 18.22 8.07
CA VAL A 699 6.17 19.19 8.97
C VAL A 699 6.80 19.14 10.38
N HIS A 700 7.18 17.96 10.86
CA HIS A 700 7.92 17.79 12.10
C HIS A 700 9.40 17.46 11.81
N ASP A 701 10.20 18.52 11.63
CA ASP A 701 11.64 18.44 11.41
C ASP A 701 12.43 19.32 12.43
N PRO A 702 12.51 18.90 13.70
CA PRO A 702 13.30 19.58 14.72
C PRO A 702 14.81 19.36 14.53
N ILE A 703 15.62 20.38 14.82
CA ILE A 703 17.07 20.37 14.62
C ILE A 703 17.79 20.34 15.97
N ALA A 704 18.42 19.23 16.31
CA ALA A 704 19.14 19.07 17.58
C ALA A 704 20.50 19.79 17.65
N SER A 705 21.14 20.07 16.50
CA SER A 705 22.45 20.76 16.46
C SER A 705 22.62 21.57 15.18
N ILE A 706 23.02 22.84 15.34
CA ILE A 706 23.31 23.80 14.26
C ILE A 706 24.54 23.43 13.41
N GLY A 707 25.46 22.63 13.94
CA GLY A 707 26.72 22.30 13.28
C GLY A 707 27.15 20.85 13.50
N ARG A 708 28.13 20.42 12.72
CA ARG A 708 28.81 19.12 12.89
C ARG A 708 30.26 19.37 13.32
N VAL A 709 30.66 18.77 14.44
CA VAL A 709 32.04 18.82 14.93
C VAL A 709 32.89 17.89 14.08
N LEU A 710 34.03 18.38 13.60
CA LEU A 710 34.98 17.65 12.78
C LEU A 710 36.04 16.94 13.64
N GLY A 711 36.81 16.02 13.04
CA GLY A 711 37.92 15.33 13.70
C GLY A 711 38.98 16.23 14.35
N ASP A 712 39.15 17.46 13.86
CA ASP A 712 40.07 18.47 14.41
C ASP A 712 39.41 19.41 15.44
N ARG A 713 38.18 19.11 15.87
CA ARG A 713 37.32 19.86 16.81
C ARG A 713 36.75 21.18 16.28
N ARG A 714 36.99 21.52 15.02
CA ARG A 714 36.31 22.65 14.37
C ARG A 714 34.87 22.28 14.03
N VAL A 715 34.00 23.26 13.82
CA VAL A 715 32.57 23.06 13.53
C VAL A 715 32.29 23.44 12.08
N LYS A 716 31.67 22.52 11.33
CA LYS A 716 31.07 22.85 10.03
C LYS A 716 29.58 23.13 10.23
N TYR A 717 29.18 24.39 10.08
CA TYR A 717 27.80 24.84 10.31
C TYR A 717 26.87 24.38 9.19
N LYS A 718 25.70 23.86 9.56
CA LYS A 718 24.71 23.32 8.62
C LYS A 718 23.89 24.47 8.04
N TYR A 719 23.58 24.41 6.75
CA TYR A 719 22.64 25.36 6.15
C TYR A 719 21.21 24.92 6.47
N LEU A 720 20.55 25.66 7.37
CA LEU A 720 19.29 25.25 8.00
C LEU A 720 18.14 26.21 7.64
N ASN A 721 17.96 26.45 6.34
CA ASN A 721 16.85 27.24 5.84
C ASN A 721 15.56 26.37 5.83
N PRO A 722 14.54 26.68 6.66
CA PRO A 722 13.29 25.90 6.74
C PRO A 722 12.45 26.03 5.46
N ASN A 723 12.66 27.10 4.70
CA ASN A 723 11.94 27.46 3.48
C ASN A 723 12.62 26.85 2.25
N THR A 724 13.03 25.59 2.30
CA THR A 724 13.71 24.92 1.18
C THR A 724 12.86 23.82 0.57
N ILE A 725 12.88 23.76 -0.76
CA ILE A 725 12.29 22.68 -1.56
C ILE A 725 13.32 22.16 -2.57
N VAL A 726 13.24 20.87 -2.87
CA VAL A 726 14.05 20.25 -3.93
C VAL A 726 13.14 19.95 -5.10
N VAL A 727 13.46 20.52 -6.25
CA VAL A 727 12.67 20.41 -7.48
C VAL A 727 13.49 19.65 -8.51
N SER A 728 12.99 18.50 -8.96
CA SER A 728 13.62 17.70 -10.00
C SER A 728 12.85 17.81 -11.32
N ALA A 729 13.57 18.05 -12.41
CA ALA A 729 13.01 18.24 -13.74
C ALA A 729 13.75 17.38 -14.78
N TYR A 730 13.02 16.63 -15.58
CA TYR A 730 13.56 15.64 -16.52
C TYR A 730 13.35 16.08 -17.97
N SER A 731 14.33 15.79 -18.84
CA SER A 731 14.21 15.95 -20.28
C SER A 731 14.36 14.61 -21.00
N ASN A 732 13.28 14.13 -21.63
CA ASN A 732 13.32 12.90 -22.42
C ASN A 732 14.23 13.03 -23.67
N ALA A 733 14.27 14.22 -24.28
CA ALA A 733 15.09 14.49 -25.47
C ALA A 733 16.60 14.49 -25.21
N GLN A 734 17.01 14.76 -23.96
CA GLN A 734 18.41 14.76 -23.53
C GLN A 734 18.78 13.58 -22.61
N SER A 735 17.77 12.79 -22.21
CA SER A 735 17.88 11.78 -21.14
C SER A 735 18.60 12.32 -19.90
N SER A 736 18.23 13.51 -19.44
CA SER A 736 18.91 14.22 -18.35
C SER A 736 17.94 14.71 -17.28
N LEU A 737 18.41 14.70 -16.03
CA LEU A 737 17.67 15.13 -14.85
C LEU A 737 18.39 16.32 -14.21
N ASN A 738 17.72 17.46 -14.14
CA ASN A 738 18.18 18.62 -13.37
C ASN A 738 17.53 18.60 -11.99
N VAL A 739 18.33 18.77 -10.93
CA VAL A 739 17.84 18.90 -9.55
C VAL A 739 18.21 20.30 -9.05
N TYR A 740 17.21 21.04 -8.58
CA TYR A 740 17.32 22.40 -8.07
C TYR A 740 16.97 22.42 -6.59
N LEU A 741 17.79 23.10 -5.78
CA LEU A 741 17.42 23.51 -4.43
C LEU A 741 16.90 24.96 -4.54
N ILE A 742 15.67 25.19 -4.11
CA ILE A 742 14.99 26.50 -4.25
C ILE A 742 14.52 26.96 -2.87
N ASP A 743 14.71 28.24 -2.57
CA ASP A 743 14.08 28.91 -1.43
C ASP A 743 12.61 29.23 -1.76
N SER A 744 11.67 28.71 -0.98
CA SER A 744 10.23 28.77 -1.24
C SER A 744 9.59 30.14 -0.97
N VAL A 745 10.29 31.05 -0.28
CA VAL A 745 9.78 32.40 0.03
C VAL A 745 10.25 33.42 -0.99
N SER A 746 11.51 33.33 -1.42
CA SER A 746 12.15 34.26 -2.36
C SER A 746 12.20 33.78 -3.81
N GLY A 747 12.05 32.47 -4.05
CA GLY A 747 12.20 31.85 -5.37
C GLY A 747 13.66 31.70 -5.82
N ALA A 748 14.63 32.01 -4.95
CA ALA A 748 16.05 31.93 -5.29
C ALA A 748 16.50 30.48 -5.49
N VAL A 749 17.17 30.20 -6.61
CA VAL A 749 17.85 28.92 -6.85
C VAL A 749 19.16 28.92 -6.05
N LEU A 750 19.17 28.18 -4.94
CA LEU A 750 20.30 28.09 -4.02
C LEU A 750 21.40 27.15 -4.53
N HIS A 751 21.01 26.08 -5.24
CA HIS A 751 21.91 25.12 -5.85
C HIS A 751 21.25 24.46 -7.06
N SER A 752 22.04 23.99 -8.02
CA SER A 752 21.57 23.21 -9.17
C SER A 752 22.62 22.18 -9.60
N THR A 753 22.16 20.99 -9.94
CA THR A 753 22.98 19.88 -10.46
C THR A 753 22.28 19.18 -11.62
N THR A 754 23.06 18.57 -12.52
CA THR A 754 22.57 17.87 -13.71
C THR A 754 23.12 16.44 -13.74
N HIS A 755 22.24 15.47 -13.94
CA HIS A 755 22.56 14.05 -14.09
C HIS A 755 22.26 13.60 -15.53
N GLU A 756 23.28 13.05 -16.20
CA GLU A 756 23.21 12.57 -17.59
C GLU A 756 22.82 11.08 -17.63
N GLY A 757 22.07 10.68 -18.67
CA GLY A 757 21.72 9.27 -18.93
C GLY A 757 20.60 8.71 -18.05
N VAL A 758 19.73 9.55 -17.49
CA VAL A 758 18.59 9.15 -16.64
C VAL A 758 17.44 8.58 -17.48
N ASP A 759 16.85 7.48 -17.03
CA ASP A 759 15.68 6.85 -17.66
C ASP A 759 14.39 7.34 -16.98
N GLY A 760 13.65 8.23 -17.65
CA GLY A 760 12.39 8.78 -17.15
C GLY A 760 11.21 7.79 -17.15
N ASN A 761 11.39 6.57 -17.67
CA ASN A 761 10.39 5.50 -17.54
C ASN A 761 10.52 4.73 -16.22
N LYS A 762 11.56 5.02 -15.43
CA LYS A 762 11.79 4.49 -14.08
C LYS A 762 11.47 5.57 -13.06
N ASN A 763 11.25 5.15 -11.81
CA ASN A 763 10.87 6.06 -10.75
C ASN A 763 11.97 7.10 -10.46
N ILE A 764 11.58 8.35 -10.27
CA ILE A 764 12.45 9.46 -9.88
C ILE A 764 11.85 10.10 -8.63
N GLU A 765 12.52 9.94 -7.51
CA GLU A 765 12.06 10.46 -6.22
C GLU A 765 13.17 11.19 -5.49
N CYS A 766 12.81 12.32 -4.87
CA CYS A 766 13.68 13.02 -3.94
C CYS A 766 13.05 13.07 -2.54
N THR A 767 13.89 13.21 -1.52
CA THR A 767 13.49 13.50 -0.14
C THR A 767 14.44 14.53 0.46
N LEU A 768 13.92 15.38 1.34
CA LEU A 768 14.62 16.50 1.98
C LEU A 768 14.43 16.39 3.49
N ALA A 769 15.49 16.52 4.27
CA ALA A 769 15.41 16.52 5.73
C ALA A 769 16.60 17.28 6.34
N GLU A 770 16.34 18.02 7.43
CA GLU A 770 17.36 18.77 8.17
C GLU A 770 18.15 19.76 7.29
N ASN A 771 19.34 19.36 6.83
CA ASN A 771 20.26 20.14 5.99
C ASN A 771 20.73 19.34 4.76
N TRP A 772 20.04 18.25 4.39
CA TRP A 772 20.46 17.37 3.30
C TRP A 772 19.27 16.88 2.49
N PHE A 773 19.53 16.57 1.22
CA PHE A 773 18.56 15.93 0.36
C PHE A 773 19.15 14.72 -0.35
N ALA A 774 18.29 13.76 -0.67
CA ALA A 774 18.64 12.56 -1.42
C ALA A 774 17.68 12.41 -2.61
N CYS A 775 18.20 12.05 -3.78
CA CYS A 775 17.39 11.71 -4.95
C CYS A 775 17.78 10.33 -5.48
N SER A 776 16.78 9.49 -5.74
CA SER A 776 16.88 8.14 -6.31
C SER A 776 16.35 8.14 -7.75
N PHE A 777 17.09 7.54 -8.68
CA PHE A 777 16.70 7.38 -10.08
C PHE A 777 17.48 6.23 -10.74
N PHE A 778 16.96 5.69 -11.86
CA PHE A 778 17.72 4.78 -12.71
C PHE A 778 18.49 5.55 -13.79
N GLY A 779 19.75 5.20 -14.04
CA GLY A 779 20.54 5.89 -15.06
C GLY A 779 21.76 5.13 -15.58
N GLN A 780 22.19 5.53 -16.77
CA GLN A 780 23.42 5.11 -17.44
C GLN A 780 24.49 6.20 -17.32
N TYR A 781 25.34 6.11 -16.31
CA TYR A 781 26.48 7.00 -16.14
C TYR A 781 27.64 6.61 -17.07
N SER A 782 28.21 7.57 -17.80
CA SER A 782 29.47 7.35 -18.53
C SER A 782 30.65 7.62 -17.61
N LEU A 783 31.53 6.63 -17.42
CA LEU A 783 32.72 6.79 -16.59
C LEU A 783 33.63 7.87 -17.19
N LYS A 784 34.17 8.74 -16.33
CA LYS A 784 35.06 9.85 -16.72
C LYS A 784 36.47 9.59 -16.18
N ASP A 785 37.49 10.02 -16.91
CA ASP A 785 38.89 9.97 -16.48
C ASP A 785 39.22 11.11 -15.49
N ASP A 786 40.45 11.15 -14.98
CA ASP A 786 40.93 12.19 -14.05
C ASP A 786 40.90 13.62 -14.67
N ALA A 787 40.77 13.74 -16.00
CA ALA A 787 40.59 14.99 -16.73
C ALA A 787 39.12 15.31 -17.03
N GLY A 788 38.17 14.50 -16.53
CA GLY A 788 36.74 14.65 -16.72
C GLY A 788 36.22 14.20 -18.10
N GLN A 789 37.05 13.58 -18.94
CA GLN A 789 36.64 13.11 -20.26
C GLN A 789 36.02 11.71 -20.19
N PRO A 790 34.94 11.42 -20.96
CA PRO A 790 34.30 10.12 -20.94
C PRO A 790 35.23 9.02 -21.46
N LEU A 791 35.47 8.00 -20.63
CA LEU A 791 36.22 6.80 -20.97
C LEU A 791 35.43 6.00 -22.02
N SER A 792 35.99 5.94 -23.23
CA SER A 792 35.31 5.38 -24.40
C SER A 792 34.80 3.95 -24.15
N GLY A 793 33.49 3.76 -24.29
CA GLY A 793 32.82 2.47 -24.14
C GLY A 793 32.58 2.00 -22.71
N GLN A 794 32.94 2.76 -21.67
CA GLN A 794 32.73 2.36 -20.28
C GLN A 794 31.55 3.12 -19.66
N THR A 795 30.41 2.44 -19.51
CA THR A 795 29.21 2.99 -18.86
C THR A 795 28.70 2.08 -17.75
N LEU A 796 28.23 2.68 -16.66
CA LEU A 796 27.60 2.01 -15.53
C LEU A 796 26.09 2.24 -15.60
N LYS A 797 25.32 1.15 -15.70
CA LYS A 797 23.86 1.17 -15.60
C LYS A 797 23.43 0.66 -14.23
N GLY A 798 22.48 1.34 -13.61
CA GLY A 798 21.89 0.87 -12.36
C GLY A 798 20.96 1.90 -11.72
N ASN A 799 20.34 1.48 -10.63
CA ASN A 799 19.69 2.39 -9.70
C ASN A 799 20.77 3.22 -9.00
N GLN A 800 20.56 4.52 -8.88
CA GLN A 800 21.50 5.45 -8.27
C GLN A 800 20.79 6.23 -7.18
N ILE A 801 21.48 6.48 -6.06
CA ILE A 801 21.09 7.46 -5.06
C ILE A 801 22.18 8.52 -4.96
N VAL A 802 21.79 9.78 -5.10
CA VAL A 802 22.66 10.95 -4.94
C VAL A 802 22.23 11.67 -3.69
N VAL A 803 23.17 11.91 -2.75
CA VAL A 803 22.90 12.63 -1.50
C VAL A 803 23.78 13.87 -1.43
N SER A 804 23.17 14.99 -1.06
CA SER A 804 23.80 16.31 -0.99
C SER A 804 23.59 16.91 0.40
N ASP A 805 24.69 17.20 1.09
CA ASP A 805 24.69 17.95 2.34
C ASP A 805 24.87 19.44 2.09
N LEU A 806 24.16 20.28 2.84
CA LEU A 806 24.19 21.73 2.77
C LEU A 806 24.85 22.33 4.02
N TYR A 807 25.86 23.17 3.83
CA TYR A 807 26.62 23.85 4.89
C TYR A 807 26.65 25.37 4.67
N GLU A 808 26.75 26.17 5.75
CA GLU A 808 26.80 27.65 5.65
C GLU A 808 28.09 28.13 4.94
N SER A 809 29.19 27.36 5.04
CA SER A 809 30.45 27.62 4.36
C SER A 809 31.16 26.32 3.93
N GLU A 810 32.08 26.46 2.98
CA GLU A 810 33.04 25.41 2.64
C GLU A 810 34.03 25.17 3.79
N TYR A 811 34.42 26.24 4.49
CA TYR A 811 35.39 26.22 5.57
C TYR A 811 34.77 25.78 6.90
N ALA A 812 35.62 25.36 7.85
CA ALA A 812 35.22 25.03 9.21
C ALA A 812 35.48 26.22 10.15
N ASP A 813 34.66 26.34 11.20
CA ASP A 813 34.52 27.51 12.08
C ASP A 813 34.10 28.80 11.34
N ASP A 814 33.41 28.64 10.21
CA ASP A 814 32.93 29.72 9.36
C ASP A 814 31.42 29.59 9.11
N ARG A 815 30.68 30.67 9.40
CA ARG A 815 29.23 30.81 9.14
C ARG A 815 28.92 31.50 7.81
N GLY A 816 29.95 31.77 7.01
CA GLY A 816 29.82 32.39 5.71
C GLY A 816 29.13 33.76 5.80
N PRO A 817 28.28 34.11 4.83
CA PRO A 817 27.59 35.40 4.80
C PRO A 817 26.57 35.65 5.91
N LEU A 818 26.23 34.65 6.72
CA LEU A 818 25.31 34.81 7.87
C LEU A 818 26.02 35.34 9.12
N GLY A 819 27.33 35.13 9.25
CA GLY A 819 28.11 35.60 10.40
C GLY A 819 27.50 35.22 11.75
N ASP A 820 27.45 36.17 12.69
CA ASP A 820 26.88 35.97 14.03
C ASP A 820 25.34 36.14 14.09
N ALA A 821 24.64 36.16 12.94
CA ALA A 821 23.18 36.32 12.91
C ALA A 821 22.48 35.21 13.71
N ALA A 822 21.62 35.62 14.65
CA ALA A 822 20.82 34.73 15.49
C ALA A 822 19.58 34.18 14.77
N ASN A 823 19.04 34.95 13.82
CA ASN A 823 17.86 34.60 13.03
C ASN A 823 18.25 34.49 11.55
N PHE A 824 17.55 33.61 10.82
CA PHE A 824 17.62 33.53 9.36
C PHE A 824 16.34 34.13 8.76
N SER A 825 16.47 34.86 7.66
CA SER A 825 15.36 35.37 6.86
C SER A 825 15.67 35.17 5.37
N SER A 826 14.68 34.70 4.61
CA SER A 826 14.80 34.50 3.16
C SER A 826 14.74 35.82 2.37
N THR A 827 14.28 36.91 2.99
CA THR A 827 13.98 38.19 2.30
C THR A 827 14.59 39.41 2.98
N GLU A 828 14.85 39.39 4.28
CA GLU A 828 15.49 40.50 4.97
C GLU A 828 17.01 40.46 4.78
N PRO A 829 17.67 41.62 4.56
CA PRO A 829 19.12 41.68 4.44
C PRO A 829 19.79 41.39 5.79
N VAL A 830 20.91 40.66 5.77
CA VAL A 830 21.79 40.50 6.93
C VAL A 830 22.39 41.87 7.30
N ASP A 831 22.39 42.25 8.58
CA ASP A 831 22.87 43.56 9.07
C ASP A 831 24.32 43.90 8.65
N THR A 832 25.15 42.88 8.42
CA THR A 832 26.55 43.01 7.98
C THR A 832 26.82 42.09 6.77
N PRO A 833 26.35 42.45 5.57
CA PRO A 833 26.37 41.54 4.43
C PRO A 833 27.78 41.41 3.84
N THR A 834 28.41 40.25 4.03
CA THR A 834 29.71 39.90 3.42
C THR A 834 29.56 39.18 2.07
N GLY A 835 28.34 38.74 1.72
CA GLY A 835 28.00 38.07 0.46
C GLY A 835 26.53 37.66 0.42
N VAL A 836 26.15 36.87 -0.59
CA VAL A 836 24.82 36.21 -0.65
C VAL A 836 24.91 34.87 0.09
N PRO A 837 24.04 34.55 1.07
CA PRO A 837 24.09 33.33 1.86
C PRO A 837 23.64 32.08 1.08
N LEU A 838 24.47 31.66 0.11
CA LEU A 838 24.31 30.42 -0.64
C LEU A 838 24.98 29.24 0.10
N PRO A 839 24.38 28.04 0.09
CA PRO A 839 24.96 26.87 0.74
C PRO A 839 26.22 26.37 0.02
N SER A 840 27.23 25.98 0.80
CA SER A 840 28.28 25.09 0.33
C SER A 840 27.71 23.67 0.29
N VAL A 841 27.63 23.08 -0.91
CA VAL A 841 27.01 21.77 -1.14
C VAL A 841 28.07 20.71 -1.34
N ILE A 842 27.98 19.61 -0.58
CA ILE A 842 28.81 18.42 -0.77
C ILE A 842 27.92 17.27 -1.20
N SER A 843 28.06 16.86 -2.46
CA SER A 843 27.27 15.79 -3.07
C SER A 843 28.10 14.55 -3.34
N GLN A 844 27.49 13.37 -3.18
CA GLN A 844 28.08 12.09 -3.56
C GLN A 844 27.01 11.14 -4.10
N ALA A 845 27.40 10.26 -5.02
CA ALA A 845 26.52 9.27 -5.63
C ALA A 845 26.91 7.83 -5.23
N TRP A 846 25.91 6.94 -5.16
CA TRP A 846 26.07 5.51 -4.98
C TRP A 846 25.17 4.75 -5.96
N ILE A 847 25.63 3.57 -6.38
CA ILE A 847 24.84 2.60 -7.14
C ILE A 847 24.20 1.63 -6.15
N LEU A 848 22.90 1.40 -6.31
CA LEU A 848 22.08 0.50 -5.49
C LEU A 848 21.82 -0.82 -6.23
N SER A 849 21.80 -1.93 -5.49
CA SER A 849 21.47 -3.26 -6.04
C SER A 849 20.00 -3.45 -6.41
N ALA A 850 19.10 -2.52 -6.04
CA ALA A 850 17.66 -2.59 -6.27
C ALA A 850 17.06 -1.17 -6.41
N PRO A 851 15.89 -1.01 -7.06
CA PRO A 851 15.20 0.29 -7.16
C PRO A 851 14.59 0.70 -5.82
N LEU A 852 14.70 1.99 -5.46
CA LEU A 852 14.00 2.60 -4.32
C LEU A 852 12.83 3.45 -4.81
N ALA A 853 11.69 3.30 -4.14
CA ALA A 853 10.46 4.08 -4.32
C ALA A 853 9.85 4.45 -2.95
N ALA A 854 8.82 5.29 -2.95
CA ALA A 854 8.12 5.77 -1.76
C ALA A 854 9.06 6.29 -0.65
N LEU A 855 10.09 7.06 -1.01
CA LEU A 855 11.11 7.57 -0.09
C LEU A 855 10.51 8.41 1.04
N ALA A 856 10.92 8.09 2.27
CA ALA A 856 10.56 8.84 3.48
C ALA A 856 11.76 8.94 4.43
N VAL A 857 11.67 9.82 5.42
CA VAL A 857 12.70 9.95 6.48
C VAL A 857 12.05 9.72 7.84
N THR A 858 12.74 9.03 8.75
CA THR A 858 12.29 8.81 10.13
C THR A 858 12.18 10.13 10.89
N GLN A 859 11.07 10.35 11.60
CA GLN A 859 10.79 11.57 12.36
C GLN A 859 10.78 11.26 13.86
N THR A 860 11.47 12.07 14.66
CA THR A 860 11.50 11.96 16.13
C THR A 860 11.41 13.33 16.78
N ARG A 861 10.99 13.35 18.05
CA ARG A 861 10.46 14.51 18.78
C ARG A 861 11.39 15.73 18.84
N GLN A 862 12.70 15.51 18.86
CA GLN A 862 13.74 16.52 18.98
C GLN A 862 14.81 16.40 17.89
N GLY A 863 14.79 15.33 17.08
CA GLY A 863 15.74 15.11 15.99
C GLY A 863 17.17 14.84 16.47
N ILE A 864 17.32 14.23 17.66
CA ILE A 864 18.59 13.87 18.30
C ILE A 864 19.07 12.51 17.78
N THR A 865 18.17 11.54 17.64
CA THR A 865 18.54 10.26 17.01
C THR A 865 18.98 10.48 15.57
N SER A 866 19.87 9.61 15.08
CA SER A 866 20.14 9.49 13.65
C SER A 866 18.85 9.37 12.85
N ARG A 867 18.84 9.97 11.66
CA ARG A 867 17.74 9.87 10.70
C ARG A 867 18.05 8.76 9.73
N HIS A 868 17.09 7.92 9.40
CA HIS A 868 17.23 6.91 8.35
C HIS A 868 16.36 7.28 7.14
N VAL A 869 16.86 6.96 5.94
CA VAL A 869 16.05 6.99 4.71
C VAL A 869 15.31 5.67 4.62
N LEU A 870 13.98 5.73 4.63
CA LEU A 870 13.11 4.61 4.34
C LEU A 870 12.84 4.58 2.84
N GLY A 871 12.79 3.40 2.24
CA GLY A 871 12.35 3.23 0.86
C GLY A 871 11.76 1.84 0.62
N TYR A 872 10.73 1.81 -0.21
CA TYR A 872 10.15 0.58 -0.75
C TYR A 872 11.04 0.03 -1.87
N LEU A 873 11.14 -1.30 -1.94
CA LEU A 873 11.86 -2.08 -2.93
C LEU A 873 10.85 -2.86 -3.80
N PRO A 874 10.37 -2.30 -4.93
CA PRO A 874 9.30 -2.89 -5.72
C PRO A 874 9.54 -4.31 -6.22
N GLU A 875 10.79 -4.67 -6.50
CA GLU A 875 11.16 -5.98 -7.06
C GLU A 875 11.34 -7.07 -5.99
N SER A 876 11.47 -6.68 -4.71
CA SER A 876 11.64 -7.61 -3.58
C SER A 876 10.55 -7.47 -2.50
N HIS A 877 9.48 -6.73 -2.80
CA HIS A 877 8.29 -6.54 -1.95
C HIS A 877 8.63 -6.20 -0.48
N ALA A 878 9.57 -5.27 -0.28
CA ALA A 878 10.17 -5.02 1.03
C ALA A 878 10.39 -3.52 1.29
N ILE A 879 10.51 -3.14 2.57
CA ILE A 879 10.91 -1.76 2.95
C ILE A 879 12.26 -1.83 3.64
N VAL A 880 13.21 -1.04 3.14
CA VAL A 880 14.56 -0.91 3.70
C VAL A 880 14.70 0.39 4.50
N SER A 881 15.46 0.35 5.59
CA SER A 881 15.89 1.50 6.38
C SER A 881 17.39 1.72 6.21
N LEU A 882 17.78 2.66 5.35
CA LEU A 882 19.16 3.01 5.06
C LEU A 882 19.71 4.01 6.10
N PRO A 883 20.75 3.65 6.87
CA PRO A 883 21.32 4.57 7.86
C PRO A 883 22.00 5.78 7.20
N ARG A 884 21.77 6.99 7.73
CA ARG A 884 22.39 8.22 7.19
C ARG A 884 23.93 8.19 7.22
N GLN A 885 24.57 7.40 8.08
CA GLN A 885 26.03 7.16 8.06
C GLN A 885 26.51 6.45 6.78
N LEU A 886 25.69 5.56 6.20
CA LEU A 886 25.99 4.90 4.93
C LEU A 886 25.91 5.90 3.77
N LEU A 887 24.91 6.79 3.83
CA LEU A 887 24.60 7.83 2.86
C LEU A 887 25.32 9.17 3.14
N GLU A 888 26.52 9.13 3.72
CA GLU A 888 27.30 10.31 4.07
C GLU A 888 28.20 10.76 2.89
N PRO A 889 28.01 11.96 2.31
CA PRO A 889 28.73 12.37 1.11
C PRO A 889 30.20 12.72 1.38
N ARG A 890 30.58 13.01 2.63
CA ARG A 890 31.98 13.30 3.04
C ARG A 890 32.83 12.05 3.28
N ARG A 891 32.33 10.85 2.97
CA ARG A 891 33.08 9.58 3.09
C ARG A 891 34.36 9.63 2.23
N PRO A 892 35.57 9.35 2.77
CA PRO A 892 36.81 9.48 2.02
C PRO A 892 36.88 8.59 0.76
N VAL A 893 37.16 9.20 -0.39
CA VAL A 893 37.35 8.52 -1.69
C VAL A 893 38.82 8.11 -1.83
N GLY A 894 39.08 6.90 -2.33
CA GLY A 894 40.43 6.41 -2.64
C GLY A 894 41.35 6.11 -1.44
N ARG A 895 40.95 6.47 -0.21
CA ARG A 895 41.70 6.24 1.04
C ARG A 895 40.80 5.74 2.16
N ASP A 896 41.41 5.21 3.19
CA ASP A 896 40.74 4.91 4.46
C ASP A 896 40.57 6.21 5.28
N PRO A 897 39.58 6.27 6.20
CA PRO A 897 39.42 7.39 7.12
C PRO A 897 40.60 7.48 8.11
N THR A 898 40.96 8.70 8.48
CA THR A 898 41.90 8.95 9.57
C THR A 898 41.27 8.60 10.92
N PRO A 899 42.07 8.35 11.98
CA PRO A 899 41.52 8.09 13.31
C PRO A 899 40.59 9.20 13.81
N ALA A 900 40.90 10.46 13.50
CA ALA A 900 40.07 11.61 13.87
C ALA A 900 38.70 11.63 13.15
N GLU A 901 38.69 11.39 11.83
CA GLU A 901 37.46 11.25 11.04
C GLU A 901 36.60 10.06 11.49
N MET A 902 37.23 8.97 11.92
CA MET A 902 36.53 7.78 12.40
C MET A 902 35.99 7.96 13.82
N GLU A 903 36.78 8.50 14.75
CA GLU A 903 36.39 8.65 16.18
C GLU A 903 35.43 9.81 16.44
N ALA A 904 35.57 10.94 15.75
CA ALA A 904 34.72 12.12 15.98
C ALA A 904 33.48 12.17 15.08
N GLU A 905 33.58 11.68 13.85
CA GLU A 905 32.54 11.84 12.83
C GLU A 905 31.92 10.51 12.35
N GLY A 906 32.49 9.37 12.74
CA GLY A 906 32.03 8.05 12.31
C GLY A 906 32.23 7.78 10.81
N LEU A 907 33.12 8.52 10.13
CA LEU A 907 33.31 8.38 8.69
C LEU A 907 33.93 7.03 8.33
N ILE A 908 33.31 6.35 7.37
CA ILE A 908 33.82 5.12 6.74
C ILE A 908 34.28 5.40 5.31
N ARG A 909 35.24 4.61 4.81
CA ARG A 909 35.73 4.72 3.42
C ARG A 909 34.57 4.65 2.41
N TYR A 910 34.59 5.54 1.42
CA TYR A 910 33.63 5.51 0.32
C TYR A 910 33.77 4.23 -0.49
N HIS A 911 32.63 3.60 -0.72
CA HIS A 911 32.46 2.47 -1.63
C HIS A 911 31.30 2.85 -2.56
N PRO A 912 31.46 2.80 -3.89
CA PRO A 912 30.47 3.32 -4.83
C PRO A 912 29.23 2.45 -4.98
N ALA A 913 29.31 1.16 -4.65
CA ALA A 913 28.17 0.27 -4.60
C ALA A 913 27.66 0.14 -3.16
N ILE A 914 26.33 0.23 -3.00
CA ILE A 914 25.59 -0.14 -1.80
C ILE A 914 24.75 -1.36 -2.15
N GLU A 915 25.13 -2.51 -1.59
CA GLU A 915 24.27 -3.69 -1.55
C GLU A 915 23.26 -3.52 -0.41
N ILE A 916 22.00 -3.87 -0.66
CA ILE A 916 20.95 -3.89 0.37
C ILE A 916 21.21 -5.08 1.31
N ASP A 917 21.67 -4.82 2.55
CA ASP A 917 21.77 -5.85 3.59
C ASP A 917 20.34 -6.25 4.02
N PRO A 918 19.95 -7.54 3.96
CA PRO A 918 18.66 -8.01 4.48
C PRO A 918 18.39 -7.62 5.95
N ARG A 919 19.41 -7.33 6.75
CA ARG A 919 19.25 -6.80 8.13
C ARG A 919 18.70 -5.37 8.19
N GLN A 920 18.74 -4.62 7.09
CA GLN A 920 18.17 -3.28 6.99
C GLN A 920 16.71 -3.32 6.51
N VAL A 921 16.19 -4.49 6.14
CA VAL A 921 14.80 -4.69 5.71
C VAL A 921 13.90 -4.80 6.94
N ILE A 922 13.18 -3.72 7.24
CA ILE A 922 12.31 -3.63 8.43
C ILE A 922 11.08 -4.54 8.35
N THR A 923 10.78 -5.05 7.16
CA THR A 923 9.65 -5.94 6.87
C THR A 923 10.01 -7.42 7.02
N HIS A 924 11.29 -7.76 7.24
CA HIS A 924 11.81 -9.11 7.43
C HIS A 924 11.30 -10.14 6.41
N GLN A 925 10.35 -11.00 6.80
CA GLN A 925 9.74 -12.06 6.00
C GLN A 925 8.37 -11.67 5.42
N ARG A 926 7.84 -10.49 5.76
CA ARG A 926 6.58 -9.97 5.24
C ARG A 926 6.78 -9.47 3.82
N ASP A 927 6.24 -10.22 2.86
CA ASP A 927 6.07 -9.84 1.47
C ASP A 927 5.02 -8.72 1.38
N ILE A 928 5.42 -7.49 1.07
CA ILE A 928 4.53 -6.32 1.04
C ILE A 928 4.49 -5.76 -0.38
N ILE A 929 3.32 -5.85 -1.02
CA ILE A 929 3.16 -5.48 -2.43
C ILE A 929 2.56 -4.07 -2.61
N GLY A 930 2.95 -3.42 -3.70
CA GLY A 930 2.26 -2.26 -4.26
C GLY A 930 2.22 -1.00 -3.38
N VAL A 931 3.21 -0.78 -2.51
CA VAL A 931 3.33 0.43 -1.67
C VAL A 931 3.38 1.67 -2.56
N GLN A 932 2.50 2.63 -2.29
CA GLN A 932 2.44 3.93 -2.98
C GLN A 932 3.15 5.03 -2.19
N LYS A 933 3.07 4.99 -0.85
CA LYS A 933 3.72 5.98 0.02
C LYS A 933 4.06 5.40 1.38
N ILE A 934 5.15 5.89 1.96
CA ILE A 934 5.54 5.69 3.35
C ILE A 934 5.35 7.02 4.09
N ILE A 935 4.72 6.99 5.25
CA ILE A 935 4.60 8.12 6.17
C ILE A 935 5.22 7.75 7.54
N THR A 936 5.75 8.75 8.22
CA THR A 936 6.41 8.59 9.53
C THR A 936 5.84 9.59 10.53
N SER A 937 5.86 9.24 11.82
CA SER A 937 5.40 10.11 12.91
C SER A 937 6.32 9.97 14.13
N PRO A 938 6.66 11.09 14.81
CA PRO A 938 7.41 11.05 16.06
C PRO A 938 6.59 10.42 17.18
N THR A 939 7.25 9.76 18.12
CA THR A 939 6.63 9.31 19.39
C THR A 939 6.96 10.29 20.52
N VAL A 940 6.44 10.07 21.74
CA VAL A 940 6.84 10.90 22.92
C VAL A 940 8.31 10.63 23.30
N VAL A 941 8.79 9.44 22.94
CA VAL A 941 10.13 8.89 23.10
C VAL A 941 11.02 9.34 21.93
N GLU A 942 12.27 9.74 22.20
CA GLU A 942 13.14 10.31 21.18
C GLU A 942 13.83 9.23 20.32
N SER A 943 14.05 8.03 20.86
CA SER A 943 14.67 6.95 20.09
C SER A 943 13.82 6.42 18.93
N THR A 944 12.50 6.61 18.97
CA THR A 944 11.53 5.79 18.22
C THR A 944 10.64 6.62 17.28
N SER A 945 10.57 6.20 16.03
CA SER A 945 9.66 6.72 14.99
C SER A 945 8.63 5.65 14.64
N LEU A 946 7.36 6.04 14.46
CA LEU A 946 6.36 5.20 13.82
C LEU A 946 6.55 5.25 12.31
N VAL A 947 6.36 4.10 11.64
CA VAL A 947 6.35 3.95 10.19
C VAL A 947 5.03 3.32 9.79
N PHE A 948 4.37 3.91 8.79
CA PHE A 948 3.17 3.35 8.18
C PHE A 948 3.28 3.48 6.66
N SER A 949 3.12 2.38 5.95
CA SER A 949 3.15 2.32 4.48
C SER A 949 1.83 1.78 3.96
N TYR A 950 1.34 2.37 2.87
CA TYR A 950 0.06 2.00 2.26
C TYR A 950 0.13 1.97 0.73
N GLY A 951 -0.80 1.22 0.13
CA GLY A 951 -0.92 1.07 -1.32
C GLY A 951 -1.88 -0.06 -1.65
N VAL A 952 -1.37 -1.18 -2.16
CA VAL A 952 -2.11 -2.46 -2.11
C VAL A 952 -2.12 -2.98 -0.67
N ASP A 953 -0.94 -3.32 -0.13
CA ASP A 953 -0.81 -3.72 1.26
C ASP A 953 -0.74 -2.55 2.24
N ILE A 954 -0.98 -2.85 3.51
CA ILE A 954 -0.67 -1.96 4.64
C ILE A 954 0.32 -2.64 5.55
N PHE A 955 1.40 -1.93 5.88
CA PHE A 955 2.37 -2.34 6.90
C PHE A 955 2.61 -1.18 7.86
N GLY A 956 2.66 -1.50 9.15
CA GLY A 956 3.00 -0.55 10.21
C GLY A 956 4.05 -1.16 11.13
N SER A 957 5.01 -0.34 11.57
CA SER A 957 6.09 -0.77 12.46
C SER A 957 6.67 0.39 13.26
N ARG A 958 7.46 0.07 14.28
CA ARG A 958 8.26 1.02 15.07
C ARG A 958 9.72 0.85 14.68
N VAL A 959 10.41 1.93 14.35
CA VAL A 959 11.85 1.91 14.04
C VAL A 959 12.61 2.77 15.04
N ALA A 960 13.76 2.28 15.49
CA ALA A 960 14.64 2.97 16.44
C ALA A 960 16.04 3.17 15.82
N PRO A 961 16.27 4.24 15.02
CA PRO A 961 17.48 4.42 14.23
C PRO A 961 18.80 4.35 15.00
N SER A 962 18.81 4.83 16.26
CA SER A 962 19.98 4.79 17.15
C SER A 962 19.82 3.79 18.31
N PHE A 963 18.95 2.78 18.14
CA PHE A 963 18.43 1.90 19.19
C PHE A 963 17.61 2.63 20.27
N ALA A 964 16.85 1.87 21.05
CA ALA A 964 16.05 2.38 22.17
C ALA A 964 16.93 2.76 23.37
N PHE A 965 17.48 3.98 23.39
CA PHE A 965 18.37 4.47 24.45
C PHE A 965 17.66 5.09 25.66
N ASP A 966 16.38 5.43 25.51
CA ASP A 966 15.50 6.07 26.49
C ASP A 966 14.40 5.13 27.03
N ILE A 967 14.37 3.87 26.56
CA ILE A 967 13.52 2.79 27.08
C ILE A 967 14.40 1.64 27.60
N LEU A 968 13.97 1.05 28.72
CA LEU A 968 14.62 -0.14 29.27
C LEU A 968 14.25 -1.39 28.46
N GLY A 969 15.17 -1.87 27.63
CA GLY A 969 14.93 -3.01 26.74
C GLY A 969 14.51 -4.32 27.45
N LYS A 970 13.76 -5.17 26.72
CA LYS A 970 13.20 -6.45 27.22
C LYS A 970 14.23 -7.35 27.91
N GLY A 971 15.47 -7.37 27.41
CA GLY A 971 16.58 -8.17 27.95
C GLY A 971 17.14 -7.73 29.31
N PHE A 972 16.66 -6.62 29.92
CA PHE A 972 17.14 -6.18 31.23
C PHE A 972 16.75 -7.16 32.35
N ASN A 973 17.75 -7.71 33.05
CA ASN A 973 17.53 -8.74 34.08
C ASN A 973 17.02 -8.17 35.42
N LYS A 974 15.72 -7.84 35.44
CA LYS A 974 14.98 -7.35 36.63
C LYS A 974 15.07 -8.31 37.82
N ILE A 975 15.07 -9.62 37.57
CA ILE A 975 15.16 -10.66 38.62
C ILE A 975 16.50 -10.55 39.36
N SER A 976 17.62 -10.39 38.63
CA SER A 976 18.95 -10.21 39.23
C SER A 976 19.03 -8.93 40.05
N LEU A 977 18.46 -7.83 39.56
CA LEU A 977 18.39 -6.55 40.29
C LEU A 977 17.65 -6.72 41.62
N ILE A 978 16.42 -7.24 41.58
CA ILE A 978 15.56 -7.42 42.76
C ILE A 978 16.19 -8.40 43.76
N SER A 979 16.76 -9.52 43.28
CA SER A 979 17.44 -10.51 44.12
C SER A 979 18.65 -9.92 44.84
N THR A 980 19.41 -9.06 44.16
CA THR A 980 20.57 -8.37 44.75
C THR A 980 20.13 -7.35 45.80
N VAL A 981 19.10 -6.55 45.54
CA VAL A 981 18.52 -5.61 46.50
C VAL A 981 17.99 -6.33 47.75
N LEU A 982 17.30 -7.46 47.56
CA LEU A 982 16.81 -8.29 48.67
C LEU A 982 17.97 -8.88 49.50
N ALA A 983 18.99 -9.44 48.84
CA ALA A 983 20.16 -10.00 49.51
C ALA A 983 20.93 -8.95 50.32
N LEU A 984 21.11 -7.74 49.76
CA LEU A 984 21.71 -6.61 50.48
C LEU A 984 20.84 -6.16 51.67
N THR A 985 19.52 -6.12 51.50
CA THR A 985 18.58 -5.76 52.59
C THR A 985 18.63 -6.78 53.73
N VAL A 986 18.65 -8.08 53.44
CA VAL A 986 18.84 -9.14 54.44
C VAL A 986 20.22 -9.01 55.09
N GLY A 987 21.27 -8.77 54.31
CA GLY A 987 22.62 -8.52 54.83
C GLY A 987 22.67 -7.36 55.83
N VAL A 988 22.07 -6.21 55.49
CA VAL A 988 22.03 -5.02 56.36
C VAL A 988 21.18 -5.25 57.61
N THR A 989 20.02 -5.87 57.49
CA THR A 989 19.13 -6.17 58.64
C THR A 989 19.73 -7.18 59.60
N VAL A 990 20.56 -8.13 59.13
CA VAL A 990 21.32 -9.05 59.99
C VAL A 990 22.57 -8.37 60.59
N LEU A 991 23.36 -7.64 59.78
CA LEU A 991 24.60 -7.02 60.24
C LEU A 991 24.38 -5.82 61.18
N GLY A 992 23.33 -5.03 60.98
CA GLY A 992 23.04 -3.84 61.79
C GLY A 992 22.97 -4.12 63.30
N PRO A 993 22.15 -5.08 63.76
CA PRO A 993 22.11 -5.51 65.16
C PRO A 993 23.44 -6.09 65.66
N ILE A 994 24.16 -6.86 64.83
CA ILE A 994 25.45 -7.47 65.19
C ILE A 994 26.51 -6.37 65.44
N VAL A 995 26.61 -5.40 64.53
CA VAL A 995 27.54 -4.27 64.64
C VAL A 995 27.16 -3.37 65.82
N ARG A 996 25.87 -3.05 66.01
CA ARG A 996 25.40 -2.31 67.20
C ARG A 996 25.78 -3.02 68.49
N LYS A 997 25.50 -4.33 68.62
CA LYS A 997 25.89 -5.13 69.80
C LYS A 997 27.40 -5.11 70.02
N LYS A 998 28.20 -5.27 68.97
CA LYS A 998 29.67 -5.20 69.06
C LYS A 998 30.17 -3.83 69.52
N GLN A 999 29.59 -2.74 69.01
CA GLN A 999 29.93 -1.37 69.41
C GLN A 999 29.49 -1.05 70.84
N THR A 1000 28.31 -1.49 71.27
CA THR A 1000 27.87 -1.33 72.66
C THR A 1000 28.80 -2.08 73.61
N ASN A 1001 29.12 -3.33 73.33
CA ASN A 1001 30.08 -4.11 74.13
C ASN A 1001 31.47 -3.44 74.20
N LEU A 1002 31.98 -2.89 73.09
CA LEU A 1002 33.25 -2.15 73.04
C LEU A 1002 33.24 -0.80 73.76
N ARG A 1003 32.06 -0.26 74.09
CA ARG A 1003 31.91 0.99 74.87
C ARG A 1003 31.61 0.72 76.35
N TRP A 1004 31.31 -0.53 76.71
CA TRP A 1004 30.95 -0.97 78.06
C TRP A 1004 32.06 -1.81 78.72
N ALA A 1005 33.10 -2.16 77.95
CA ALA A 1005 34.38 -2.68 78.41
C ALA A 1005 35.42 -1.54 78.46
#